data_AF-V6U1Y0-F1
#
_entry.id   AF-V6U1Y0-F1
#
_cell.length_a   1.000
_cell.length_b   1.000
_cell.length_c   1.000
_cell.angle_alpha   90.00
_cell.angle_beta   90.00
_cell.angle_gamma   90.00
#
_symmetry.space_group_name_H-M   'P 1'
#
loop_
_entity.id
_entity.type
_entity.pdbx_description
1 polymer ?
#
loop_
_entity_poly.entity_id
_entity_poly.type
_entity_poly.pdbx_seq_one_letter_code
_entity_poly.pdbx_strand_id
1 'polypeptide(L)'
;MLVLIAVVCTAILAVDKDINTCLYDFYLSTDGPNWYSSDGWDALVDENGEHCLAYGIECDINGDIVSISMPMNNLMGEIPACFATLQTLKELTIQSNYVTGSMRNLPPNLVKISLSMTSFTNITSDICRLTSLDTFSMSYCELTNVTLPTCLYNIPSISIMNSGIRLPEELVSLTIDTGRRGLSIPGVDASKLTFTIPADEMRELGTLDLSGTGVSGSFNLSQLIFAFPRVQDLYLGGNNFVGWIDFDTFLQPISVSVLRTSTINLGSNNFKGILNGITEISALVESFWSDLYGIDLSNNSLIGISPTLEELQLLLLKHKDFYLLNLENNTFLCTDERPSLFDCIDLQVVNFTTHEGTADDNSAMSSGKQLQLDMLLPGNVPEDLATEFVSHLGLSFESPEESSASEMLSLTLLSTTYSETQDSTLFSTLLSASVDDHTGVVTSFKLMWTSMNLTLKLQLPHDSVVEEQQSTDFSDQPSSFPSSIDNEGITGDSMPKVTLDVYGMSRCPYFSQLVVSDVQYLISAYPMATKILTLRYMPLSKPSIYTVSGGYSSHGAAEVTGDYYFLCLQNYTNLNATVMRDYYLCMYGAKASVSGVPYNVTRCNMKVLRQQYNFTDDDVKNIMSCSHSRANELLNQTFSYVLTNRVGFSPTLYLENELFCLSGIKCLYDDSSAHLETRVANLVETVCSIYQGKYGEYPNCTQKLATTAQCPTDEIIVGSTCVMQKSIVIAVSACCIAFLLCLVVSLMIYSSIKERRAKSQSQRGAHRDKIDALLTDNDESASDPELI
;
A
#
# COMPACT_ATOMS: atom_id res chain seq x y z
N MET A 1 -15.63 -28.30 52.53
CA MET A 1 -14.30 -28.93 52.61
C MET A 1 -14.00 -29.79 51.38
N LEU A 2 -14.85 -30.76 51.01
CA LEU A 2 -14.68 -31.58 49.78
C LEU A 2 -14.70 -30.78 48.47
N VAL A 3 -15.53 -29.73 48.36
CA VAL A 3 -15.53 -28.82 47.20
C VAL A 3 -14.28 -27.94 47.18
N LEU A 4 -13.77 -27.54 48.36
CA LEU A 4 -12.53 -26.78 48.48
C LEU A 4 -11.33 -27.66 48.10
N ILE A 5 -11.34 -28.94 48.51
CA ILE A 5 -10.35 -29.95 48.14
C ILE A 5 -10.46 -30.28 46.66
N ALA A 6 -11.65 -30.30 46.06
CA ALA A 6 -11.83 -30.52 44.62
C ALA A 6 -11.33 -29.31 43.80
N VAL A 7 -11.59 -28.07 44.22
CA VAL A 7 -11.09 -26.84 43.58
C VAL A 7 -9.57 -26.71 43.75
N VAL A 8 -9.05 -27.06 44.94
CA VAL A 8 -7.61 -27.11 45.21
C VAL A 8 -6.96 -28.30 44.48
N CYS A 9 -7.65 -29.45 44.32
CA CYS A 9 -7.17 -30.54 43.47
C CYS A 9 -7.18 -30.15 41.99
N THR A 10 -8.18 -29.44 41.46
CA THR A 10 -8.15 -28.98 40.06
C THR A 10 -7.10 -27.89 39.84
N ALA A 11 -6.77 -27.10 40.86
CA ALA A 11 -5.68 -26.12 40.81
C ALA A 11 -4.29 -26.74 41.03
N ILE A 12 -4.19 -27.87 41.75
CA ILE A 12 -2.94 -28.64 41.97
C ILE A 12 -2.72 -29.70 40.87
N LEU A 13 -3.76 -30.07 40.11
CA LEU A 13 -3.70 -30.98 38.96
C LEU A 13 -3.43 -30.26 37.63
N ALA A 14 -3.11 -28.97 37.65
CA ALA A 14 -2.14 -28.43 36.69
C ALA A 14 -0.77 -29.02 37.06
N VAL A 15 -0.64 -30.34 36.93
CA VAL A 15 0.62 -31.06 36.90
C VAL A 15 1.43 -30.35 35.83
N ASP A 16 2.65 -29.96 36.18
CA ASP A 16 3.65 -29.47 35.23
C ASP A 16 3.78 -30.55 34.15
N LYS A 17 3.04 -30.38 33.05
CA LYS A 17 3.11 -31.29 31.91
C LYS A 17 4.50 -31.09 31.36
N ASP A 18 5.21 -32.20 31.19
CA ASP A 18 6.47 -32.20 30.48
C ASP A 18 6.33 -31.40 29.17
N ILE A 19 7.32 -30.57 28.88
CA ILE A 19 7.26 -29.61 27.77
C ILE A 19 7.05 -30.33 26.43
N ASN A 20 7.67 -31.50 26.25
CA ASN A 20 7.50 -32.31 25.05
C ASN A 20 6.06 -32.84 24.95
N THR A 21 5.48 -33.27 26.06
CA THR A 21 4.06 -33.67 26.10
C THR A 21 3.15 -32.51 25.71
N CYS A 22 3.43 -31.28 26.19
CA CYS A 22 2.62 -30.12 25.84
C CYS A 22 2.75 -29.73 24.35
N LEU A 23 3.96 -29.76 23.81
CA LEU A 23 4.21 -29.52 22.38
C LEU A 23 3.59 -30.60 21.50
N TYR A 24 3.66 -31.86 21.92
CA TYR A 24 3.03 -32.97 21.21
C TYR A 24 1.51 -32.89 21.25
N ASP A 25 0.92 -32.44 22.37
CA ASP A 25 -0.51 -32.13 22.44
C ASP A 25 -0.89 -31.03 21.45
N PHE A 26 -0.07 -29.99 21.30
CA PHE A 26 -0.29 -28.94 20.29
C PHE A 26 -0.18 -29.50 18.86
N TYR A 27 0.81 -30.35 18.61
CA TYR A 27 0.96 -31.06 17.34
C TYR A 27 -0.33 -31.84 17.00
N LEU A 28 -0.84 -32.65 17.91
CA LEU A 28 -2.07 -33.42 17.67
C LEU A 28 -3.33 -32.55 17.58
N SER A 29 -3.47 -31.57 18.48
CA SER A 29 -4.68 -30.73 18.58
C SER A 29 -4.81 -29.72 17.43
N THR A 30 -3.73 -29.47 16.69
CA THR A 30 -3.75 -28.60 15.51
C THR A 30 -3.52 -29.35 14.19
N ASP A 31 -3.83 -30.65 14.15
CA ASP A 31 -3.78 -31.51 12.96
C ASP A 31 -2.37 -31.69 12.36
N GLY A 32 -1.40 -31.92 13.24
CA GLY A 32 0.02 -32.14 13.00
C GLY A 32 0.41 -32.92 11.75
N PRO A 33 -0.18 -34.11 11.50
CA PRO A 33 0.14 -34.92 10.32
C PRO A 33 -0.14 -34.22 8.98
N ASN A 34 -1.00 -33.20 8.97
CA ASN A 34 -1.37 -32.43 7.77
C ASN A 34 -0.71 -31.05 7.71
N TRP A 35 0.19 -30.73 8.65
CA TRP A 35 1.00 -29.52 8.55
C TRP A 35 1.91 -29.57 7.32
N TYR A 36 2.23 -28.42 6.76
CA TYR A 36 3.16 -28.37 5.61
C TYR A 36 4.61 -28.69 5.99
N SER A 37 5.00 -28.32 7.22
CA SER A 37 6.29 -28.65 7.84
C SER A 37 6.06 -29.05 9.30
N SER A 38 6.39 -30.28 9.63
CA SER A 38 6.24 -30.87 10.97
C SER A 38 7.49 -31.61 11.44
N ASP A 39 8.64 -31.38 10.79
CA ASP A 39 9.89 -32.06 11.09
C ASP A 39 10.24 -31.97 12.59
N GLY A 40 10.46 -33.12 13.23
CA GLY A 40 10.83 -33.22 14.65
C GLY A 40 9.67 -33.13 15.65
N TRP A 41 8.45 -32.80 15.24
CA TRP A 41 7.30 -32.71 16.14
C TRP A 41 6.71 -34.08 16.53
N ASP A 42 6.76 -35.05 15.62
CA ASP A 42 6.31 -36.42 15.86
C ASP A 42 7.18 -37.16 16.89
N ALA A 43 8.46 -36.81 16.96
CA ALA A 43 9.42 -37.34 17.95
C ALA A 43 9.17 -36.84 19.38
N LEU A 44 8.34 -35.80 19.57
CA LEU A 44 7.99 -35.27 20.90
C LEU A 44 6.95 -36.12 21.64
N VAL A 45 6.47 -37.21 21.01
CA VAL A 45 5.69 -38.25 21.68
C VAL A 45 6.47 -38.91 22.82
N ASP A 46 7.80 -38.95 22.69
CA ASP A 46 8.71 -39.44 23.72
C ASP A 46 9.19 -38.29 24.62
N GLU A 47 9.16 -38.48 25.93
CA GLU A 47 9.62 -37.46 26.91
C GLU A 47 11.10 -37.05 26.70
N ASN A 48 11.90 -37.87 26.00
CA ASN A 48 13.31 -37.58 25.67
C ASN A 48 13.49 -36.88 24.31
N GLY A 49 12.42 -36.51 23.62
CA GLY A 49 12.49 -35.76 22.35
C GLY A 49 13.23 -34.43 22.53
N GLU A 50 14.01 -34.02 21.53
CA GLU A 50 14.73 -32.76 21.56
C GLU A 50 13.87 -31.65 20.93
N HIS A 51 13.04 -30.97 21.74
CA HIS A 51 12.12 -29.92 21.27
C HIS A 51 12.80 -28.81 20.48
N CYS A 52 14.06 -28.49 20.79
CA CYS A 52 14.83 -27.47 20.07
C CYS A 52 15.17 -27.85 18.62
N LEU A 53 14.99 -29.13 18.23
CA LEU A 53 15.15 -29.58 16.84
C LEU A 53 13.83 -29.57 16.05
N ALA A 54 12.69 -29.37 16.71
CA ALA A 54 11.40 -29.34 16.04
C ALA A 54 11.25 -28.06 15.19
N TYR A 55 10.66 -28.20 14.01
CA TYR A 55 10.48 -27.11 13.07
C TYR A 55 9.75 -25.92 13.71
N GLY A 56 10.34 -24.72 13.59
CA GLY A 56 9.74 -23.49 14.09
C GLY A 56 9.94 -23.23 15.59
N ILE A 57 10.64 -24.09 16.33
CA ILE A 57 11.02 -23.85 17.73
C ILE A 57 12.44 -23.27 17.81
N GLU A 58 12.60 -22.17 18.54
CA GLU A 58 13.91 -21.62 18.92
C GLU A 58 14.10 -21.70 20.43
N CYS A 59 15.27 -22.19 20.83
CA CYS A 59 15.67 -22.29 22.23
C CYS A 59 16.82 -21.34 22.57
N ASP A 60 16.91 -20.94 23.83
CA ASP A 60 18.07 -20.23 24.34
C ASP A 60 19.27 -21.15 24.63
N ILE A 61 20.34 -20.59 25.20
CA ILE A 61 21.57 -21.33 25.56
C ILE A 61 21.34 -22.42 26.62
N ASN A 62 20.25 -22.36 27.37
CA ASN A 62 19.90 -23.33 28.41
C ASN A 62 18.98 -24.43 27.86
N GLY A 63 18.53 -24.31 26.61
CA GLY A 63 17.57 -25.22 25.98
C GLY A 63 16.11 -24.85 26.28
N ASP A 64 15.85 -23.67 26.85
CA ASP A 64 14.49 -23.21 27.11
C ASP A 64 13.87 -22.58 25.86
N ILE A 65 12.60 -22.86 25.60
CA ILE A 65 11.92 -22.35 24.41
C ILE A 65 11.68 -20.85 24.54
N VAL A 66 12.17 -20.07 23.57
CA VAL A 66 12.03 -18.61 23.52
C VAL A 66 11.16 -18.13 22.36
N SER A 67 11.07 -18.89 21.27
CA SER A 67 10.23 -18.56 20.12
C SER A 67 9.56 -19.80 19.54
N ILE A 68 8.28 -19.66 19.16
CA ILE A 68 7.54 -20.63 18.35
C ILE A 68 6.99 -19.87 17.14
N SER A 69 7.51 -20.18 15.96
CA SER A 69 7.17 -19.54 14.69
C SER A 69 6.78 -20.56 13.63
N MET A 70 5.49 -20.69 13.38
CA MET A 70 4.92 -21.55 12.33
C MET A 70 3.84 -20.81 11.53
N PRO A 71 4.17 -19.67 10.90
CA PRO A 71 3.22 -19.01 10.02
C PRO A 71 2.90 -19.87 8.81
N MET A 72 1.67 -19.80 8.29
CA MET A 72 1.31 -20.38 7.00
C MET A 72 1.57 -21.89 6.91
N ASN A 73 1.34 -22.65 7.99
CA ASN A 73 1.75 -24.05 8.11
C ASN A 73 0.58 -25.04 8.21
N ASN A 74 -0.64 -24.59 7.87
CA ASN A 74 -1.87 -25.38 7.88
C ASN A 74 -2.27 -25.94 9.26
N LEU A 75 -1.93 -25.22 10.33
CA LEU A 75 -2.34 -25.61 11.69
C LEU A 75 -3.86 -25.44 11.82
N MET A 76 -4.58 -26.50 12.18
CA MET A 76 -6.03 -26.51 12.29
C MET A 76 -6.49 -27.11 13.63
N GLY A 77 -7.10 -26.28 14.48
CA GLY A 77 -7.58 -26.69 15.80
C GLY A 77 -7.17 -25.71 16.89
N GLU A 78 -7.10 -26.14 18.15
CA GLU A 78 -6.97 -25.24 19.29
C GLU A 78 -5.56 -25.19 19.90
N ILE A 79 -5.14 -24.01 20.38
CA ILE A 79 -3.96 -23.93 21.27
C ILE A 79 -4.29 -24.63 22.60
N PRO A 80 -3.56 -25.67 23.04
CA PRO A 80 -3.88 -26.42 24.25
C PRO A 80 -3.58 -25.61 25.50
N ALA A 81 -4.33 -25.86 26.59
CA ALA A 81 -4.22 -25.10 27.83
C ALA A 81 -2.84 -25.15 28.49
N CYS A 82 -2.04 -26.18 28.21
CA CYS A 82 -0.68 -26.31 28.73
C CYS A 82 0.27 -25.25 28.14
N PHE A 83 -0.04 -24.58 27.02
CA PHE A 83 0.80 -23.50 26.49
C PHE A 83 0.94 -22.33 27.48
N ALA A 84 -0.02 -22.16 28.38
CA ALA A 84 0.06 -21.17 29.45
C ALA A 84 1.20 -21.44 30.45
N THR A 85 1.80 -22.64 30.48
CA THR A 85 2.92 -22.98 31.36
C THR A 85 4.30 -22.66 30.76
N LEU A 86 4.39 -22.30 29.47
CA LEU A 86 5.65 -21.97 28.79
C LEU A 86 6.19 -20.60 29.25
N GLN A 87 6.79 -20.55 30.44
CA GLN A 87 7.21 -19.30 31.09
C GLN A 87 8.31 -18.54 30.34
N THR A 88 9.15 -19.24 29.57
CA THR A 88 10.29 -18.67 28.87
C THR A 88 9.92 -18.12 27.49
N LEU A 89 8.76 -18.53 26.93
CA LEU A 89 8.36 -18.16 25.59
C LEU A 89 8.13 -16.64 25.47
N LYS A 90 8.83 -16.02 24.51
CA LYS A 90 8.78 -14.58 24.23
C LYS A 90 8.05 -14.27 22.94
N GLU A 91 8.14 -15.14 21.93
CA GLU A 91 7.51 -14.91 20.64
C GLU A 91 6.61 -16.08 20.24
N LEU A 92 5.39 -15.75 19.83
CA LEU A 92 4.46 -16.71 19.23
C LEU A 92 3.93 -16.13 17.91
N THR A 93 4.32 -16.73 16.79
CA THR A 93 3.88 -16.31 15.46
C THR A 93 3.30 -17.48 14.70
N ILE A 94 1.96 -17.50 14.59
CA ILE A 94 1.18 -18.56 13.96
C ILE A 94 0.18 -17.98 12.95
N GLN A 95 0.49 -16.81 12.38
CA GLN A 95 -0.38 -16.15 11.41
C GLN A 95 -0.65 -17.02 10.17
N SER A 96 -1.78 -16.78 9.51
CA SER A 96 -2.23 -17.49 8.31
C SER A 96 -2.38 -19.01 8.54
N ASN A 97 -3.08 -19.38 9.61
CA ASN A 97 -3.42 -20.77 9.94
C ASN A 97 -4.90 -20.84 10.35
N TYR A 98 -5.46 -22.02 10.57
CA TYR A 98 -6.85 -22.22 11.04
C TYR A 98 -6.92 -22.47 12.54
N VAL A 99 -6.02 -21.83 13.29
CA VAL A 99 -5.94 -21.99 14.74
C VAL A 99 -7.11 -21.24 15.39
N THR A 100 -7.82 -21.94 16.26
CA THR A 100 -8.85 -21.44 17.15
C THR A 100 -8.33 -21.48 18.60
N GLY A 101 -9.15 -21.07 19.57
CA GLY A 101 -8.86 -21.26 20.99
C GLY A 101 -9.03 -20.01 21.83
N SER A 102 -8.51 -20.05 23.05
CA SER A 102 -8.68 -19.01 24.06
C SER A 102 -7.40 -18.22 24.30
N MET A 103 -7.52 -16.90 24.44
CA MET A 103 -6.44 -16.03 24.92
C MET A 103 -5.90 -16.46 26.29
N ARG A 104 -6.64 -17.28 27.05
CA ARG A 104 -6.17 -17.83 28.33
C ARG A 104 -5.04 -18.84 28.21
N ASN A 105 -4.93 -19.50 27.06
CA ASN A 105 -3.94 -20.54 26.83
C ASN A 105 -2.60 -19.95 26.39
N LEU A 106 -2.51 -18.64 26.18
CA LEU A 106 -1.28 -17.96 25.78
C LEU A 106 -0.30 -17.85 26.97
N PRO A 107 1.00 -18.13 26.76
CA PRO A 107 2.00 -18.01 27.81
C PRO A 107 2.17 -16.58 28.34
N PRO A 108 2.47 -16.41 29.64
CA PRO A 108 2.35 -15.14 30.35
C PRO A 108 3.41 -14.10 29.99
N ASN A 109 4.59 -14.52 29.51
CA ASN A 109 5.76 -13.65 29.31
C ASN A 109 6.01 -13.30 27.84
N LEU A 110 5.00 -13.46 26.99
CA LEU A 110 5.07 -13.10 25.58
C LEU A 110 5.35 -11.62 25.40
N VAL A 111 6.30 -11.33 24.53
CA VAL A 111 6.72 -10.01 24.07
C VAL A 111 6.12 -9.71 22.69
N LYS A 112 5.99 -10.74 21.84
CA LYS A 112 5.45 -10.60 20.49
C LYS A 112 4.45 -11.69 20.20
N ILE A 113 3.29 -11.28 19.68
CA ILE A 113 2.21 -12.19 19.30
C ILE A 113 1.73 -11.82 17.90
N SER A 114 1.72 -12.80 17.01
CA SER A 114 1.16 -12.69 15.66
C SER A 114 0.16 -13.80 15.40
N LEU A 115 -1.12 -13.42 15.43
CA LEU A 115 -2.30 -14.28 15.24
C LEU A 115 -3.14 -13.83 14.03
N SER A 116 -2.59 -12.98 13.16
CA SER A 116 -3.33 -12.51 11.97
C SER A 116 -3.74 -13.67 11.07
N MET A 117 -4.89 -13.57 10.40
CA MET A 117 -5.42 -14.60 9.50
C MET A 117 -5.55 -15.95 10.21
N THR A 118 -6.15 -15.94 11.40
CA THR A 118 -6.51 -17.14 12.16
C THR A 118 -8.01 -17.21 12.41
N SER A 119 -8.51 -18.37 12.82
CA SER A 119 -9.93 -18.60 13.12
C SER A 119 -10.29 -18.25 14.57
N PHE A 120 -9.53 -17.36 15.21
CA PHE A 120 -9.92 -16.81 16.50
C PHE A 120 -11.16 -15.92 16.36
N THR A 121 -12.15 -16.14 17.23
CA THR A 121 -13.45 -15.46 17.18
C THR A 121 -13.63 -14.40 18.26
N ASN A 122 -12.70 -14.29 19.22
CA ASN A 122 -12.80 -13.30 20.30
C ASN A 122 -11.42 -12.82 20.81
N ILE A 123 -11.39 -11.62 21.37
CA ILE A 123 -10.27 -11.04 22.12
C ILE A 123 -10.80 -10.66 23.50
N THR A 124 -10.49 -11.45 24.52
CA THR A 124 -10.98 -11.23 25.89
C THR A 124 -9.96 -10.47 26.74
N SER A 125 -10.39 -9.97 27.91
CA SER A 125 -9.51 -9.30 28.89
C SER A 125 -8.38 -10.18 29.44
N ASP A 126 -8.38 -11.47 29.12
CA ASP A 126 -7.28 -12.38 29.46
C ASP A 126 -5.95 -11.96 28.82
N ILE A 127 -6.00 -11.29 27.65
CA ILE A 127 -4.80 -10.73 26.99
C ILE A 127 -4.09 -9.69 27.87
N CYS A 128 -4.82 -9.02 28.77
CA CYS A 128 -4.26 -8.01 29.67
C CYS A 128 -3.34 -8.59 30.75
N ARG A 129 -3.27 -9.92 30.89
CA ARG A 129 -2.27 -10.57 31.77
C ARG A 129 -0.87 -10.58 31.17
N LEU A 130 -0.75 -10.36 29.85
CA LEU A 130 0.52 -10.39 29.14
C LEU A 130 1.20 -9.02 29.27
N THR A 131 1.74 -8.71 30.46
CA THR A 131 2.27 -7.38 30.79
C THR A 131 3.59 -7.05 30.07
N SER A 132 4.27 -8.07 29.51
CA SER A 132 5.50 -7.91 28.73
C SER A 132 5.24 -7.67 27.24
N LEU A 133 3.97 -7.67 26.83
CA LEU A 133 3.58 -7.61 25.43
C LEU A 133 3.96 -6.26 24.83
N ASP A 134 4.77 -6.34 23.80
CA ASP A 134 5.37 -5.20 23.11
C ASP A 134 4.78 -5.03 21.71
N THR A 135 4.55 -6.16 21.03
CA THR A 135 3.97 -6.23 19.68
C THR A 135 2.80 -7.21 19.66
N PHE A 136 1.63 -6.73 19.21
CA PHE A 136 0.43 -7.56 19.04
C PHE A 136 -0.17 -7.34 17.65
N SER A 137 -0.24 -8.39 16.84
CA SER A 137 -0.93 -8.37 15.56
C SER A 137 -1.99 -9.45 15.46
N MET A 138 -3.22 -9.03 15.17
CA MET A 138 -4.36 -9.91 15.01
C MET A 138 -5.32 -9.29 14.00
N SER A 139 -4.96 -9.39 12.72
CA SER A 139 -5.74 -8.86 11.60
C SER A 139 -6.46 -9.98 10.85
N TYR A 140 -7.56 -9.68 10.19
CA TYR A 140 -8.26 -10.65 9.31
C TYR A 140 -8.69 -11.96 9.99
N CYS A 141 -9.18 -11.88 11.22
CA CYS A 141 -9.72 -13.01 11.97
C CYS A 141 -11.26 -13.01 11.90
N GLU A 142 -11.89 -14.07 12.43
CA GLU A 142 -13.35 -14.25 12.46
C GLU A 142 -14.02 -13.49 13.63
N LEU A 143 -13.57 -12.26 13.90
CA LEU A 143 -14.04 -11.44 15.02
C LEU A 143 -15.38 -10.79 14.65
N THR A 144 -16.42 -11.06 15.44
CA THR A 144 -17.74 -10.43 15.25
C THR A 144 -18.31 -9.93 16.57
N ASN A 145 -18.71 -8.66 16.59
CA ASN A 145 -19.30 -7.98 17.75
C ASN A 145 -18.43 -8.07 19.03
N VAL A 146 -17.11 -7.94 18.87
CA VAL A 146 -16.12 -8.01 19.96
C VAL A 146 -15.83 -6.61 20.49
N THR A 147 -15.69 -6.46 21.81
CA THR A 147 -15.18 -5.21 22.42
C THR A 147 -13.73 -5.40 22.82
N LEU A 148 -12.81 -4.54 22.33
CA LEU A 148 -11.39 -4.66 22.68
C LEU A 148 -11.15 -4.32 24.16
N PRO A 149 -10.36 -5.12 24.89
CA PRO A 149 -9.89 -4.72 26.22
C PRO A 149 -9.05 -3.44 26.16
N THR A 150 -9.28 -2.51 27.09
CA THR A 150 -8.56 -1.22 27.17
C THR A 150 -7.04 -1.36 27.25
N CYS A 151 -6.52 -2.46 27.81
CA CYS A 151 -5.08 -2.71 27.90
C CYS A 151 -4.39 -2.82 26.54
N LEU A 152 -5.09 -3.28 25.49
CA LEU A 152 -4.54 -3.37 24.14
C LEU A 152 -4.18 -1.99 23.60
N TYR A 153 -4.93 -0.97 24.03
CA TYR A 153 -4.62 0.40 23.70
C TYR A 153 -3.26 0.84 24.23
N ASN A 154 -2.68 0.21 25.26
CA ASN A 154 -1.38 0.62 25.81
C ASN A 154 -0.20 -0.18 25.26
N ILE A 155 -0.43 -1.12 24.34
CA ILE A 155 0.64 -1.92 23.74
C ILE A 155 1.48 -1.04 22.80
N PRO A 156 2.82 -1.00 22.92
CA PRO A 156 3.68 -0.14 22.11
C PRO A 156 3.50 -0.29 20.60
N SER A 157 3.23 -1.51 20.10
CA SER A 157 2.96 -1.77 18.69
C SER A 157 1.74 -2.67 18.53
N ILE A 158 0.65 -2.14 17.98
CA ILE A 158 -0.59 -2.87 17.78
C ILE A 158 -1.07 -2.80 16.33
N SER A 159 -1.48 -3.95 15.78
CA SER A 159 -2.10 -4.07 14.47
C SER A 159 -3.34 -4.97 14.54
N ILE A 160 -4.53 -4.39 14.45
CA ILE A 160 -5.82 -5.09 14.46
C ILE A 160 -6.66 -4.54 13.31
N MET A 161 -6.58 -5.20 12.15
CA MET A 161 -7.40 -4.87 10.98
C MET A 161 -8.56 -5.84 10.86
N ASN A 162 -9.67 -5.53 11.51
CA ASN A 162 -10.90 -6.33 11.51
C ASN A 162 -12.13 -5.44 11.55
N SER A 163 -13.18 -5.85 10.86
CA SER A 163 -14.52 -5.26 10.97
C SER A 163 -15.30 -5.88 12.13
N GLY A 164 -16.32 -5.19 12.64
CA GLY A 164 -17.20 -5.74 13.67
C GLY A 164 -16.61 -5.75 15.09
N ILE A 165 -15.49 -5.05 15.30
CA ILE A 165 -14.91 -4.78 16.61
C ILE A 165 -15.33 -3.39 17.06
N ARG A 166 -15.56 -3.21 18.36
CA ARG A 166 -15.82 -1.90 18.98
C ARG A 166 -14.78 -1.60 20.06
N LEU A 167 -14.53 -0.33 20.29
CA LEU A 167 -13.82 0.10 21.48
C LEU A 167 -14.75 0.20 22.69
N PRO A 168 -14.23 0.03 23.92
CA PRO A 168 -14.98 0.26 25.15
C PRO A 168 -15.58 1.67 25.21
N GLU A 169 -16.82 1.78 25.71
CA GLU A 169 -17.58 3.05 25.70
C GLU A 169 -16.96 4.14 26.57
N GLU A 170 -16.18 3.76 27.58
CA GLU A 170 -15.47 4.67 28.47
C GLU A 170 -14.28 5.38 27.81
N LEU A 171 -13.77 4.85 26.70
CA LEU A 171 -12.73 5.50 25.91
C LEU A 171 -13.40 6.54 25.01
N VAL A 172 -13.09 7.82 25.28
CA VAL A 172 -13.66 8.98 24.56
C VAL A 172 -12.60 9.84 23.88
N SER A 173 -11.33 9.69 24.26
CA SER A 173 -10.22 10.48 23.73
C SER A 173 -9.07 9.58 23.30
N LEU A 174 -8.44 9.95 22.19
CA LEU A 174 -7.30 9.26 21.60
C LEU A 174 -6.11 10.22 21.52
N THR A 175 -5.06 9.94 22.29
CA THR A 175 -3.78 10.66 22.22
C THR A 175 -2.66 9.63 22.11
N ILE A 176 -1.70 9.89 21.20
CA ILE A 176 -0.53 9.02 21.02
C ILE A 176 0.52 9.36 22.08
N ASP A 177 0.98 8.33 22.79
CA ASP A 177 2.04 8.44 23.79
C ASP A 177 3.45 8.33 23.16
N THR A 178 4.47 8.84 23.86
CA THR A 178 5.87 8.83 23.39
C THR A 178 6.47 7.43 23.27
N GLY A 179 5.86 6.42 23.89
CA GLY A 179 6.31 5.02 23.82
C GLY A 179 5.74 4.25 22.63
N ARG A 180 4.78 4.85 21.91
CA ARG A 180 4.09 4.22 20.78
C ARG A 180 5.02 4.10 19.58
N ARG A 181 5.16 2.87 19.08
CA ARG A 181 5.85 2.56 17.83
C ARG A 181 4.88 2.27 16.69
N GLY A 182 3.68 1.78 16.98
CA GLY A 182 2.67 1.54 15.94
C GLY A 182 1.26 1.46 16.51
N LEU A 183 0.33 2.13 15.84
CA LEU A 183 -1.11 2.01 16.10
C LEU A 183 -1.83 1.82 14.76
N SER A 184 -2.29 0.60 14.49
CA SER A 184 -3.10 0.28 13.32
C SER A 184 -4.35 -0.46 13.77
N ILE A 185 -5.50 0.21 13.70
CA ILE A 185 -6.81 -0.37 14.06
C ILE A 185 -7.90 -0.08 13.00
N PRO A 186 -7.62 -0.18 11.69
CA PRO A 186 -8.56 0.19 10.66
C PRO A 186 -9.84 -0.67 10.69
N GLY A 187 -10.99 -0.02 10.44
CA GLY A 187 -12.32 -0.63 10.43
C GLY A 187 -12.90 -0.99 11.81
N VAL A 188 -12.17 -0.74 12.90
CA VAL A 188 -12.70 -0.85 14.27
C VAL A 188 -13.65 0.31 14.54
N ASP A 189 -14.83 0.03 15.07
CA ASP A 189 -15.78 1.07 15.50
C ASP A 189 -15.19 1.83 16.70
N ALA A 190 -14.67 3.02 16.40
CA ALA A 190 -14.14 3.99 17.32
C ALA A 190 -14.84 5.35 17.15
N SER A 191 -16.11 5.32 16.71
CA SER A 191 -16.92 6.50 16.40
C SER A 191 -17.14 7.46 17.57
N LYS A 192 -16.96 6.97 18.81
CA LYS A 192 -17.05 7.77 20.04
C LYS A 192 -15.74 8.47 20.41
N LEU A 193 -14.63 8.17 19.74
CA LEU A 193 -13.33 8.77 20.05
C LEU A 193 -13.15 10.12 19.38
N THR A 194 -12.54 11.03 20.15
CA THR A 194 -11.95 12.27 19.66
C THR A 194 -10.44 12.15 19.68
N PHE A 195 -9.80 12.18 18.50
CA PHE A 195 -8.35 12.25 18.36
C PHE A 195 -7.83 13.66 18.60
N THR A 196 -6.74 13.73 19.35
CA THR A 196 -6.01 14.97 19.61
C THR A 196 -4.54 14.76 19.28
N ILE A 197 -3.95 15.70 18.54
CA ILE A 197 -2.52 15.71 18.28
C ILE A 197 -1.76 15.87 19.62
N PRO A 198 -0.71 15.05 19.87
CA PRO A 198 0.08 15.18 21.08
C PRO A 198 0.91 16.47 21.08
N ALA A 199 1.27 16.96 22.27
CA ALA A 199 2.09 18.17 22.41
C ALA A 199 3.57 17.95 22.03
N ASP A 200 4.07 16.74 22.23
CA ASP A 200 5.44 16.34 21.92
C ASP A 200 5.54 15.70 20.53
N GLU A 201 6.74 15.71 19.93
CA GLU A 201 7.00 14.99 18.67
C GLU A 201 7.10 13.47 18.90
N MET A 202 6.32 12.69 18.17
CA MET A 202 6.29 11.24 18.25
C MET A 202 7.27 10.60 17.26
N ARG A 203 8.56 10.61 17.61
CA ARG A 203 9.66 10.18 16.73
C ARG A 203 9.81 8.66 16.57
N GLU A 204 9.24 7.89 17.48
CA GLU A 204 9.31 6.42 17.46
C GLU A 204 8.13 5.79 16.69
N LEU A 205 7.10 6.56 16.39
CA LEU A 205 5.90 6.08 15.70
C LEU A 205 6.21 5.80 14.22
N GLY A 206 6.16 4.53 13.83
CA GLY A 206 6.36 4.08 12.46
C GLY A 206 5.06 4.03 11.65
N THR A 207 3.93 3.68 12.28
CA THR A 207 2.63 3.55 11.59
C THR A 207 1.51 4.14 12.45
N LEU A 208 0.66 4.95 11.84
CA LEU A 208 -0.60 5.42 12.39
C LEU A 208 -1.73 5.17 11.39
N ASP A 209 -2.56 4.18 11.66
CA ASP A 209 -3.70 3.79 10.83
C ASP A 209 -4.97 3.70 11.67
N LEU A 210 -5.83 4.70 11.47
CA LEU A 210 -7.17 4.81 12.07
C LEU A 210 -8.23 4.78 10.98
N SER A 211 -7.93 4.27 9.79
CA SER A 211 -8.82 4.40 8.63
C SER A 211 -10.16 3.68 8.83
N GLY A 212 -11.26 4.32 8.43
CA GLY A 212 -12.60 3.71 8.50
C GLY A 212 -13.12 3.43 9.91
N THR A 213 -12.68 4.19 10.91
CA THR A 213 -13.04 3.94 12.32
C THR A 213 -14.14 4.87 12.84
N GLY A 214 -14.46 5.93 12.08
CA GLY A 214 -15.44 6.95 12.45
C GLY A 214 -14.93 7.95 13.50
N VAL A 215 -13.63 7.91 13.82
CA VAL A 215 -13.01 8.81 14.80
C VAL A 215 -13.19 10.26 14.36
N SER A 216 -13.46 11.13 15.33
CA SER A 216 -13.55 12.58 15.12
C SER A 216 -12.31 13.28 15.64
N GLY A 217 -12.10 14.54 15.28
CA GLY A 217 -10.95 15.32 15.73
C GLY A 217 -10.79 16.58 14.90
N SER A 218 -10.19 17.61 15.48
CA SER A 218 -9.96 18.89 14.79
C SER A 218 -8.48 19.25 14.82
N PHE A 219 -7.85 19.36 13.65
CA PHE A 219 -6.45 19.74 13.50
C PHE A 219 -6.10 20.17 12.08
N ASN A 220 -4.98 20.90 11.94
CA ASN A 220 -4.44 21.24 10.63
C ASN A 220 -3.43 20.21 10.14
N LEU A 221 -3.30 20.03 8.83
CA LEU A 221 -2.36 19.06 8.23
C LEU A 221 -0.91 19.32 8.69
N SER A 222 -0.49 20.59 8.75
CA SER A 222 0.86 20.97 9.20
C SER A 222 1.14 20.53 10.65
N GLN A 223 0.19 20.73 11.56
CA GLN A 223 0.30 20.27 12.95
C GLN A 223 0.49 18.75 13.02
N LEU A 224 -0.26 18.00 12.20
CA LEU A 224 -0.21 16.55 12.16
C LEU A 224 1.16 16.05 11.67
N ILE A 225 1.63 16.57 10.53
CA ILE A 225 2.92 16.17 9.95
C ILE A 225 4.07 16.46 10.92
N PHE A 226 4.05 17.61 11.59
CA PHE A 226 5.12 17.97 12.54
C PHE A 226 5.07 17.17 13.85
N ALA A 227 3.89 16.75 14.29
CA ALA A 227 3.77 15.87 15.45
C ALA A 227 4.28 14.44 15.16
N PHE A 228 4.22 14.00 13.90
CA PHE A 228 4.58 12.64 13.48
C PHE A 228 5.68 12.62 12.41
N PRO A 229 6.88 13.17 12.67
CA PRO A 229 7.86 13.42 11.60
C PRO A 229 8.44 12.13 10.99
N ARG A 230 8.38 11.00 11.70
CA ARG A 230 8.98 9.72 11.27
C ARG A 230 7.98 8.63 10.94
N VAL A 231 6.68 8.95 10.99
CA VAL A 231 5.65 7.99 10.59
C VAL A 231 5.84 7.66 9.11
N GLN A 232 5.95 6.39 8.76
CA GLN A 232 6.04 5.92 7.37
C GLN A 232 4.66 5.91 6.74
N ASP A 233 3.69 5.35 7.44
CA ASP A 233 2.32 5.16 6.97
C ASP A 233 1.35 5.94 7.85
N LEU A 234 0.75 7.01 7.30
CA LEU A 234 -0.26 7.83 7.95
C LEU A 234 -1.62 7.67 7.25
N TYR A 235 -2.44 6.77 7.79
CA TYR A 235 -3.74 6.41 7.24
C TYR A 235 -4.88 6.87 8.17
N LEU A 236 -5.47 8.02 7.88
CA LEU A 236 -6.59 8.60 8.62
C LEU A 236 -7.87 8.72 7.78
N GLY A 237 -7.90 8.13 6.58
CA GLY A 237 -9.04 8.23 5.66
C GLY A 237 -10.32 7.54 6.16
N GLY A 238 -11.48 7.99 5.69
CA GLY A 238 -12.78 7.42 6.07
C GLY A 238 -13.17 7.69 7.51
N ASN A 239 -13.00 8.91 7.97
CA ASN A 239 -13.26 9.33 9.35
C ASN A 239 -14.05 10.65 9.39
N ASN A 240 -14.26 11.18 10.60
CA ASN A 240 -14.97 12.43 10.85
C ASN A 240 -13.99 13.56 11.22
N PHE A 241 -12.77 13.55 10.69
CA PHE A 241 -11.80 14.61 10.98
C PHE A 241 -12.19 15.91 10.28
N VAL A 242 -11.98 17.03 10.98
CA VAL A 242 -12.20 18.40 10.49
C VAL A 242 -10.92 19.22 10.69
N GLY A 243 -10.83 20.36 10.02
CA GLY A 243 -9.72 21.30 10.15
C GLY A 243 -9.23 21.77 8.80
N TRP A 244 -8.06 22.42 8.78
CA TRP A 244 -7.55 23.06 7.58
C TRP A 244 -6.32 22.36 7.00
N ILE A 245 -6.33 22.21 5.68
CA ILE A 245 -5.14 21.98 4.86
C ILE A 245 -4.71 23.33 4.32
N ASP A 246 -3.90 24.02 5.12
CA ASP A 246 -3.25 25.26 4.72
C ASP A 246 -2.00 24.92 3.90
N PHE A 247 -2.13 24.99 2.59
CA PHE A 247 -1.06 24.69 1.66
C PHE A 247 0.05 25.75 1.65
N ASP A 248 -0.27 27.00 1.99
CA ASP A 248 0.69 28.10 1.99
C ASP A 248 1.78 27.92 3.04
N THR A 249 1.44 27.23 4.13
CA THR A 249 2.41 26.81 5.15
C THR A 249 3.61 26.05 4.54
N PHE A 250 3.41 25.32 3.44
CA PHE A 250 4.47 24.53 2.78
C PHE A 250 5.28 25.32 1.73
N LEU A 251 4.82 26.50 1.33
CA LEU A 251 5.54 27.36 0.38
C LEU A 251 6.79 28.03 1.01
N GLN A 252 6.82 28.12 2.34
CA GLN A 252 7.98 28.63 3.07
C GLN A 252 8.99 27.51 3.34
N PRO A 253 10.31 27.79 3.36
CA PRO A 253 11.32 26.77 3.66
C PRO A 253 11.12 26.26 5.08
N ILE A 254 10.60 25.03 5.20
CA ILE A 254 10.41 24.41 6.51
C ILE A 254 11.78 23.89 6.98
N SER A 255 12.24 24.37 8.13
CA SER A 255 13.49 23.90 8.76
C SER A 255 13.30 22.50 9.37
N VAL A 256 13.05 21.47 8.55
CA VAL A 256 12.92 20.09 9.02
C VAL A 256 13.81 19.15 8.23
N SER A 257 14.96 18.88 8.81
CA SER A 257 15.60 17.59 8.65
C SER A 257 14.65 16.50 9.21
N VAL A 258 14.35 15.46 8.40
CA VAL A 258 13.78 14.15 8.82
C VAL A 258 12.24 13.96 8.75
N LEU A 259 11.49 14.55 7.79
CA LEU A 259 10.16 14.01 7.43
C LEU A 259 10.32 12.74 6.57
N ARG A 260 9.85 11.59 7.08
CA ARG A 260 10.07 10.24 6.49
C ARG A 260 8.77 9.56 6.03
N THR A 261 7.67 10.30 5.97
CA THR A 261 6.38 9.75 5.59
C THR A 261 6.36 9.33 4.14
N SER A 262 5.96 8.09 3.93
CA SER A 262 5.79 7.45 2.64
C SER A 262 4.38 7.65 2.11
N THR A 263 3.37 7.67 2.98
CA THR A 263 1.97 7.85 2.58
C THR A 263 1.20 8.71 3.54
N ILE A 264 0.40 9.61 2.96
CA ILE A 264 -0.59 10.40 3.67
C ILE A 264 -1.95 10.11 3.05
N ASN A 265 -2.84 9.48 3.80
CA ASN A 265 -4.24 9.31 3.41
C ASN A 265 -5.13 10.05 4.40
N LEU A 266 -5.70 11.15 3.95
CA LEU A 266 -6.74 11.91 4.65
C LEU A 266 -8.07 11.87 3.88
N GLY A 267 -8.19 11.01 2.87
CA GLY A 267 -9.37 10.96 2.00
C GLY A 267 -10.65 10.60 2.77
N SER A 268 -11.82 11.01 2.28
CA SER A 268 -13.11 10.76 2.95
C SER A 268 -13.14 11.27 4.39
N ASN A 269 -12.89 12.57 4.55
CA ASN A 269 -12.99 13.33 5.79
C ASN A 269 -13.69 14.67 5.51
N ASN A 270 -13.66 15.60 6.45
CA ASN A 270 -14.25 16.94 6.33
C ASN A 270 -13.17 18.04 6.41
N PHE A 271 -11.97 17.79 5.88
CA PHE A 271 -10.92 18.80 5.82
C PHE A 271 -11.28 19.89 4.80
N LYS A 272 -10.98 21.14 5.16
CA LYS A 272 -11.15 22.32 4.31
C LYS A 272 -9.80 22.78 3.80
N GLY A 273 -9.75 23.40 2.63
CA GLY A 273 -8.51 23.98 2.12
C GLY A 273 -8.69 24.56 0.73
N ILE A 274 -7.77 25.45 0.37
CA ILE A 274 -7.74 26.08 -0.95
C ILE A 274 -6.48 25.60 -1.66
N LEU A 275 -6.66 24.85 -2.75
CA LEU A 275 -5.57 24.37 -3.59
C LEU A 275 -5.58 25.14 -4.92
N ASN A 276 -4.51 25.87 -5.22
CA ASN A 276 -4.42 26.66 -6.45
C ASN A 276 -3.55 25.95 -7.49
N GLY A 277 -3.88 24.72 -7.85
CA GLY A 277 -3.11 23.93 -8.80
C GLY A 277 -1.92 23.21 -8.15
N ILE A 278 -0.87 22.96 -8.94
CA ILE A 278 0.17 21.98 -8.55
C ILE A 278 1.27 22.54 -7.65
N THR A 279 1.44 23.86 -7.57
CA THR A 279 2.61 24.49 -6.91
C THR A 279 2.66 24.14 -5.43
N GLU A 280 1.53 24.28 -4.76
CA GLU A 280 1.30 23.91 -3.36
C GLU A 280 1.58 22.43 -3.10
N ILE A 281 1.08 21.54 -3.96
CA ILE A 281 1.36 20.09 -3.85
C ILE A 281 2.86 19.83 -4.04
N SER A 282 3.51 20.49 -5.00
CA SER A 282 4.95 20.32 -5.19
C SER A 282 5.73 20.76 -3.96
N ALA A 283 5.37 21.87 -3.32
CA ALA A 283 6.03 22.35 -2.11
C ALA A 283 5.78 21.42 -0.91
N LEU A 284 4.56 20.89 -0.78
CA LEU A 284 4.24 19.85 0.19
C LEU A 284 5.11 18.60 -0.05
N VAL A 285 5.19 18.09 -1.28
CA VAL A 285 6.01 16.91 -1.62
C VAL A 285 7.50 17.17 -1.36
N GLU A 286 8.00 18.37 -1.65
CA GLU A 286 9.37 18.81 -1.35
C GLU A 286 9.69 18.86 0.14
N SER A 287 8.66 18.97 1.00
CA SER A 287 8.84 18.98 2.44
C SER A 287 9.23 17.60 2.99
N PHE A 288 9.00 16.53 2.23
CA PHE A 288 9.34 15.16 2.61
C PHE A 288 10.64 14.70 1.94
N TRP A 289 11.32 13.75 2.59
CA TRP A 289 12.40 13.05 1.93
C TRP A 289 11.87 12.16 0.79
N SER A 290 12.76 11.67 -0.07
CA SER A 290 12.49 10.89 -1.29
C SER A 290 11.69 9.59 -1.12
N ASP A 291 11.10 9.35 0.05
CA ASP A 291 10.30 8.17 0.35
C ASP A 291 8.79 8.45 0.24
N LEU A 292 8.36 9.71 0.11
CA LEU A 292 6.95 10.07 -0.08
C LEU A 292 6.46 9.60 -1.45
N TYR A 293 5.56 8.63 -1.43
CA TYR A 293 5.03 8.03 -2.64
C TYR A 293 3.58 8.43 -2.95
N GLY A 294 2.80 8.77 -1.92
CA GLY A 294 1.37 8.98 -2.10
C GLY A 294 0.72 9.96 -1.14
N ILE A 295 -0.15 10.80 -1.69
CA ILE A 295 -1.07 11.68 -0.97
C ILE A 295 -2.49 11.44 -1.49
N ASP A 296 -3.41 11.16 -0.58
CA ASP A 296 -4.84 11.12 -0.85
C ASP A 296 -5.58 12.14 0.02
N LEU A 297 -6.21 13.10 -0.66
CA LEU A 297 -7.09 14.12 -0.08
C LEU A 297 -8.49 14.09 -0.71
N SER A 298 -8.84 12.99 -1.39
CA SER A 298 -10.13 12.83 -2.04
C SER A 298 -11.30 12.93 -1.06
N ASN A 299 -12.50 13.26 -1.54
CA ASN A 299 -13.72 13.30 -0.75
C ASN A 299 -13.54 14.12 0.54
N ASN A 300 -13.16 15.38 0.38
CA ASN A 300 -13.04 16.38 1.43
C ASN A 300 -13.76 17.67 0.98
N SER A 301 -13.55 18.78 1.66
CA SER A 301 -14.07 20.09 1.29
C SER A 301 -12.96 20.99 0.74
N LEU A 302 -12.17 20.49 -0.22
CA LEU A 302 -11.17 21.30 -0.91
C LEU A 302 -11.80 22.08 -2.06
N ILE A 303 -11.40 23.34 -2.19
CA ILE A 303 -11.79 24.25 -3.26
C ILE A 303 -10.52 24.82 -3.93
N GLY A 304 -10.67 25.53 -5.04
CA GLY A 304 -9.60 26.25 -5.71
C GLY A 304 -9.52 25.85 -7.18
N ILE A 305 -8.32 25.81 -7.74
CA ILE A 305 -8.08 25.50 -9.15
C ILE A 305 -7.49 24.10 -9.26
N SER A 306 -8.09 23.25 -10.09
CA SER A 306 -7.57 21.90 -10.31
C SER A 306 -6.21 21.90 -11.02
N PRO A 307 -5.25 21.03 -10.64
CA PRO A 307 -4.02 20.84 -11.41
C PRO A 307 -4.27 20.31 -12.82
N THR A 308 -3.47 20.76 -13.80
CA THR A 308 -3.56 20.24 -15.18
C THR A 308 -2.84 18.91 -15.36
N LEU A 309 -3.16 18.18 -16.42
CA LEU A 309 -2.43 16.94 -16.78
C LEU A 309 -0.92 17.18 -16.98
N GLU A 310 -0.55 18.30 -17.61
CA GLU A 310 0.86 18.64 -17.84
C GLU A 310 1.60 18.94 -16.53
N GLU A 311 0.95 19.68 -15.63
CA GLU A 311 1.48 19.98 -14.30
C GLU A 311 1.70 18.73 -13.45
N LEU A 312 0.74 17.80 -13.48
CA LEU A 312 0.88 16.50 -12.83
C LEU A 312 2.05 15.71 -13.41
N GLN A 313 2.22 15.71 -14.74
CA GLN A 313 3.37 15.05 -15.38
C GLN A 313 4.70 15.68 -14.95
N LEU A 314 4.77 17.02 -14.85
CA LEU A 314 5.95 17.73 -14.38
C LEU A 314 6.27 17.41 -12.92
N LEU A 315 5.25 17.30 -12.06
CA LEU A 315 5.41 16.88 -10.66
C LEU A 315 6.05 15.49 -10.58
N LEU A 316 5.53 14.52 -11.35
CA LEU A 316 6.05 13.15 -11.40
C LEU A 316 7.48 13.07 -11.97
N LEU A 317 7.83 13.95 -12.91
CA LEU A 317 9.19 14.04 -13.45
C LEU A 317 10.18 14.61 -12.42
N LYS A 318 9.72 15.57 -11.61
CA LYS A 318 10.51 16.22 -10.56
C LYS A 318 10.70 15.32 -9.34
N HIS A 319 9.66 14.56 -8.96
CA HIS A 319 9.63 13.68 -7.79
C HIS A 319 9.45 12.22 -8.21
N LYS A 320 10.57 11.55 -8.50
CA LYS A 320 10.59 10.19 -9.09
C LYS A 320 9.95 9.10 -8.24
N ASP A 321 9.90 9.32 -6.93
CA ASP A 321 9.35 8.37 -5.96
C ASP A 321 7.87 8.66 -5.63
N PHE A 322 7.36 9.83 -6.04
CA PHE A 322 5.96 10.25 -5.88
C PHE A 322 5.12 9.80 -7.09
N TYR A 323 4.01 9.10 -6.87
CA TYR A 323 3.19 8.57 -7.97
C TYR A 323 1.70 8.44 -7.68
N LEU A 324 1.26 8.71 -6.44
CA LEU A 324 -0.15 8.68 -6.06
C LEU A 324 -0.54 10.08 -5.57
N LEU A 325 -1.35 10.78 -6.36
CA LEU A 325 -2.04 11.99 -5.93
C LEU A 325 -3.53 11.78 -6.23
N ASN A 326 -4.33 11.68 -5.18
CA ASN A 326 -5.77 11.57 -5.31
C ASN A 326 -6.44 12.82 -4.72
N LEU A 327 -7.16 13.55 -5.56
CA LEU A 327 -7.89 14.76 -5.23
C LEU A 327 -9.38 14.67 -5.62
N GLU A 328 -9.85 13.49 -6.04
CA GLU A 328 -11.23 13.27 -6.52
C GLU A 328 -12.29 13.69 -5.49
N ASN A 329 -13.51 13.97 -5.95
CA ASN A 329 -14.65 14.34 -5.10
C ASN A 329 -14.36 15.53 -4.18
N ASN A 330 -13.73 16.57 -4.74
CA ASN A 330 -13.61 17.91 -4.15
C ASN A 330 -14.20 18.93 -5.13
N THR A 331 -14.38 20.18 -4.70
CA THR A 331 -15.05 21.23 -5.50
C THR A 331 -14.00 22.11 -6.20
N PHE A 332 -13.30 21.57 -7.20
CA PHE A 332 -12.32 22.36 -7.95
C PHE A 332 -12.93 23.10 -9.13
N LEU A 333 -12.36 24.26 -9.43
CA LEU A 333 -12.66 25.07 -10.60
C LEU A 333 -11.71 24.74 -11.75
N CYS A 334 -12.25 24.81 -12.96
CA CYS A 334 -11.53 24.69 -14.20
C CYS A 334 -11.77 25.89 -15.11
N THR A 335 -10.94 26.02 -16.14
CA THR A 335 -11.15 26.95 -17.23
C THR A 335 -10.93 26.24 -18.55
N ASP A 336 -11.54 26.73 -19.63
CA ASP A 336 -11.30 26.24 -20.99
C ASP A 336 -9.81 26.23 -21.37
N GLU A 337 -9.01 27.11 -20.74
CA GLU A 337 -7.56 27.22 -20.95
C GLU A 337 -6.75 26.20 -20.13
N ARG A 338 -7.35 25.53 -19.13
CA ARG A 338 -6.70 24.55 -18.22
C ARG A 338 -7.52 23.27 -18.09
N PRO A 339 -7.37 22.30 -19.03
CA PRO A 339 -8.04 21.01 -18.92
C PRO A 339 -7.53 20.20 -17.71
N SER A 340 -8.45 19.78 -16.85
CA SER A 340 -8.21 19.00 -15.64
C SER A 340 -8.44 17.51 -15.86
N LEU A 341 -7.78 16.67 -15.05
CA LEU A 341 -8.06 15.24 -14.94
C LEU A 341 -9.11 14.90 -13.87
N PHE A 342 -9.31 15.80 -12.91
CA PHE A 342 -10.31 15.66 -11.87
C PHE A 342 -11.62 16.31 -12.34
N ASP A 343 -12.74 15.73 -11.94
CA ASP A 343 -14.06 16.35 -12.10
C ASP A 343 -14.02 17.76 -11.50
N CYS A 344 -14.41 18.74 -12.29
CA CYS A 344 -14.32 20.14 -11.91
C CYS A 344 -15.48 20.93 -12.51
N ILE A 345 -15.67 22.13 -11.96
CA ILE A 345 -16.87 22.91 -12.14
C ILE A 345 -16.50 24.26 -12.77
N ASP A 346 -17.34 24.72 -13.69
CA ASP A 346 -17.29 26.10 -14.18
C ASP A 346 -17.96 27.03 -13.17
N LEU A 347 -17.23 28.07 -12.75
CA LEU A 347 -17.75 29.07 -11.82
C LEU A 347 -18.91 29.84 -12.48
N GLN A 348 -20.12 29.72 -11.92
CA GLN A 348 -21.29 30.40 -12.44
C GLN A 348 -21.53 31.73 -11.70
N VAL A 349 -21.54 32.84 -12.44
CA VAL A 349 -22.04 34.13 -11.93
C VAL A 349 -23.51 34.23 -12.26
N VAL A 350 -24.35 34.25 -11.23
CA VAL A 350 -25.81 34.24 -11.37
C VAL A 350 -26.37 35.66 -11.43
N ASN A 351 -25.68 36.61 -10.79
CA ASN A 351 -26.12 37.99 -10.73
C ASN A 351 -24.94 38.96 -10.57
N PHE A 352 -25.05 40.11 -11.23
CA PHE A 352 -24.11 41.21 -11.12
C PHE A 352 -24.92 42.50 -10.98
N THR A 353 -24.82 43.15 -9.83
CA THR A 353 -25.57 44.37 -9.53
C THR A 353 -24.64 45.52 -9.16
N THR A 354 -25.04 46.73 -9.53
CA THR A 354 -24.31 47.96 -9.19
C THR A 354 -25.19 48.78 -8.25
N HIS A 355 -24.64 49.13 -7.10
CA HIS A 355 -25.31 49.96 -6.09
C HIS A 355 -24.68 51.36 -6.10
N GLU A 356 -25.50 52.39 -6.23
CA GLU A 356 -25.04 53.76 -5.95
C GLU A 356 -24.93 53.94 -4.44
N GLY A 357 -23.73 54.26 -3.95
CA GLY A 357 -23.52 54.55 -2.53
C GLY A 357 -24.39 55.73 -2.11
N THR A 358 -25.32 55.51 -1.17
CA THR A 358 -26.03 56.61 -0.52
C THR A 358 -25.05 57.28 0.44
N ALA A 359 -24.80 58.56 0.21
CA ALA A 359 -24.00 59.37 1.11
C ALA A 359 -24.74 59.46 2.47
N ASP A 360 -24.20 58.82 3.50
CA ASP A 360 -24.54 59.18 4.86
C ASP A 360 -24.00 60.60 5.10
N ASP A 361 -24.91 61.52 5.41
CA ASP A 361 -24.64 62.89 5.81
C ASP A 361 -23.67 62.89 7.01
N ASN A 362 -22.37 63.06 6.75
CA ASN A 362 -21.39 63.84 7.55
C ASN A 362 -19.90 63.48 7.34
N SER A 363 -19.50 62.75 6.32
CA SER A 363 -18.07 62.63 5.96
C SER A 363 -17.83 62.88 4.48
N ALA A 364 -17.11 63.95 4.18
CA ALA A 364 -16.59 64.20 2.84
C ALA A 364 -15.57 63.12 2.46
N MET A 365 -15.97 62.10 1.71
CA MET A 365 -15.10 61.25 0.89
C MET A 365 -15.91 60.37 -0.08
N SER A 366 -15.60 60.51 -1.38
CA SER A 366 -15.91 59.68 -2.58
C SER A 366 -17.32 59.08 -2.74
N SER A 367 -18.07 59.58 -3.72
CA SER A 367 -19.17 58.87 -4.38
C SER A 367 -18.65 57.67 -5.18
N GLY A 368 -18.42 56.53 -4.53
CA GLY A 368 -18.04 55.27 -5.18
C GLY A 368 -19.27 54.41 -5.50
N LYS A 369 -19.34 53.85 -6.71
CA LYS A 369 -20.29 52.78 -7.03
C LYS A 369 -19.80 51.48 -6.37
N GLN A 370 -20.68 50.77 -5.67
CA GLN A 370 -20.39 49.44 -5.15
C GLN A 370 -20.86 48.40 -6.15
N LEU A 371 -20.07 47.34 -6.35
CA LEU A 371 -20.41 46.25 -7.25
C LEU A 371 -20.65 44.99 -6.42
N GLN A 372 -21.79 44.35 -6.62
CA GLN A 372 -22.14 43.09 -5.97
C GLN A 372 -22.16 41.97 -7.01
N LEU A 373 -21.44 40.89 -6.70
CA LEU A 373 -21.31 39.71 -7.53
C LEU A 373 -21.84 38.49 -6.76
N ASP A 374 -22.85 37.83 -7.32
CA ASP A 374 -23.39 36.59 -6.77
C ASP A 374 -22.89 35.39 -7.59
N MET A 375 -22.13 34.51 -6.94
CA MET A 375 -21.48 33.33 -7.54
C MET A 375 -22.09 32.05 -6.96
N LEU A 376 -22.23 31.01 -7.76
CA LEU A 376 -22.77 29.71 -7.34
C LEU A 376 -21.68 28.64 -7.44
N LEU A 377 -21.50 27.86 -6.37
CA LEU A 377 -20.70 26.63 -6.38
C LEU A 377 -21.54 25.42 -5.97
N PRO A 378 -21.37 24.26 -6.61
CA PRO A 378 -21.97 22.99 -6.18
C PRO A 378 -21.54 22.59 -4.77
N GLY A 379 -22.45 21.90 -4.09
CA GLY A 379 -22.28 21.40 -2.74
C GLY A 379 -22.45 22.47 -1.66
N ASN A 380 -22.34 22.02 -0.41
CA ASN A 380 -22.40 22.85 0.78
C ASN A 380 -21.00 23.34 1.15
N VAL A 381 -20.68 24.60 0.86
CA VAL A 381 -19.39 25.22 1.18
C VAL A 381 -19.52 25.97 2.52
N PRO A 382 -18.74 25.60 3.55
CA PRO A 382 -18.75 26.27 4.84
C PRO A 382 -18.43 27.78 4.75
N GLU A 383 -19.06 28.61 5.57
CA GLU A 383 -18.92 30.08 5.54
C GLU A 383 -17.47 30.58 5.78
N ASP A 384 -16.71 29.87 6.61
CA ASP A 384 -15.28 30.17 6.83
C ASP A 384 -14.44 29.88 5.58
N LEU A 385 -14.67 28.74 4.93
CA LEU A 385 -14.02 28.41 3.65
C LEU A 385 -14.45 29.37 2.54
N ALA A 386 -15.71 29.78 2.53
CA ALA A 386 -16.25 30.78 1.62
C ALA A 386 -15.54 32.13 1.75
N THR A 387 -15.34 32.57 2.99
CA THR A 387 -14.69 33.85 3.29
C THR A 387 -13.26 33.85 2.78
N GLU A 388 -12.53 32.77 3.07
CA GLU A 388 -11.14 32.60 2.62
C GLU A 388 -11.03 32.45 1.10
N PHE A 389 -11.96 31.74 0.46
CA PHE A 389 -11.99 31.62 -0.99
C PHE A 389 -12.20 32.98 -1.67
N VAL A 390 -13.14 33.78 -1.17
CA VAL A 390 -13.41 35.12 -1.74
C VAL A 390 -12.26 36.08 -1.55
N SER A 391 -11.49 36.00 -0.45
CA SER A 391 -10.32 36.87 -0.25
C SER A 391 -9.18 36.61 -1.24
N HIS A 392 -9.15 35.44 -1.89
CA HIS A 392 -8.20 35.10 -2.96
C HIS A 392 -8.66 35.55 -4.36
N LEU A 393 -9.90 36.01 -4.48
CA LEU A 393 -10.46 36.51 -5.72
C LEU A 393 -10.34 38.03 -5.82
N GLY A 394 -9.97 38.50 -7.00
CA GLY A 394 -10.06 39.91 -7.37
C GLY A 394 -10.73 40.11 -8.72
N LEU A 395 -11.13 41.36 -8.97
CA LEU A 395 -11.75 41.76 -10.22
C LEU A 395 -10.81 42.69 -11.01
N SER A 396 -10.77 42.48 -12.33
CA SER A 396 -10.14 43.37 -13.29
C SER A 396 -11.13 43.72 -14.40
N PHE A 397 -11.24 45.02 -14.70
CA PHE A 397 -12.07 45.52 -15.80
C PHE A 397 -11.25 45.57 -17.09
N GLU A 398 -11.85 45.16 -18.20
CA GLU A 398 -11.24 45.36 -19.52
C GLU A 398 -11.51 46.79 -20.00
N SER A 399 -10.44 47.58 -20.15
CA SER A 399 -10.50 48.88 -20.85
C SER A 399 -10.65 48.66 -22.36
N PRO A 400 -11.52 49.41 -23.07
CA PRO A 400 -11.57 49.41 -24.54
C PRO A 400 -10.28 49.88 -25.21
N GLU A 401 -9.39 50.57 -24.49
CA GLU A 401 -8.08 51.00 -24.97
C GLU A 401 -6.98 50.12 -24.35
N GLU A 402 -6.29 49.31 -25.16
CA GLU A 402 -5.29 48.28 -24.83
C GLU A 402 -4.03 48.77 -24.08
N SER A 403 -4.00 49.97 -23.48
CA SER A 403 -2.77 50.62 -23.01
C SER A 403 -2.67 50.99 -21.53
N SER A 404 -3.66 50.64 -20.69
CA SER A 404 -3.52 50.79 -19.23
C SER A 404 -3.60 49.43 -18.55
N ALA A 405 -2.63 49.15 -17.67
CA ALA A 405 -2.67 47.99 -16.78
C ALA A 405 -3.87 48.16 -15.84
N SER A 406 -4.88 47.32 -15.99
CA SER A 406 -6.06 47.34 -15.13
C SER A 406 -5.68 46.93 -13.71
N GLU A 407 -5.89 47.82 -12.72
CA GLU A 407 -5.64 47.54 -11.32
C GLU A 407 -6.56 46.42 -10.81
N MET A 408 -5.99 45.48 -10.07
CA MET A 408 -6.73 44.37 -9.44
C MET A 408 -7.41 44.87 -8.17
N LEU A 409 -8.73 44.70 -8.10
CA LEU A 409 -9.55 45.13 -6.96
C LEU A 409 -9.94 43.92 -6.11
N SER A 410 -9.75 44.03 -4.79
CA SER A 410 -10.03 42.95 -3.82
C SER A 410 -11.52 42.80 -3.54
N LEU A 411 -12.01 41.56 -3.49
CA LEU A 411 -13.40 41.25 -3.14
C LEU A 411 -13.57 41.04 -1.63
N THR A 412 -14.76 41.34 -1.11
CA THR A 412 -15.16 41.03 0.27
C THR A 412 -16.44 40.20 0.27
N LEU A 413 -16.48 39.09 1.01
CA LEU A 413 -17.70 38.29 1.16
C LEU A 413 -18.75 39.06 1.97
N LEU A 414 -19.99 39.12 1.47
CA LEU A 414 -21.14 39.69 2.18
C LEU A 414 -21.95 38.63 2.92
N SER A 415 -22.29 37.55 2.22
CA SER A 415 -23.16 36.49 2.72
C SER A 415 -22.98 35.21 1.94
N THR A 416 -23.26 34.09 2.59
CA THR A 416 -23.41 32.79 1.95
C THR A 416 -24.81 32.25 2.22
N THR A 417 -25.41 31.59 1.22
CA THR A 417 -26.68 30.88 1.39
C THR A 417 -26.63 29.55 0.67
N TYR A 418 -26.80 28.45 1.41
CA TYR A 418 -26.93 27.11 0.83
C TYR A 418 -28.36 26.86 0.35
N SER A 419 -28.50 26.30 -0.85
CA SER A 419 -29.79 25.96 -1.47
C SER A 419 -29.91 24.44 -1.63
N GLU A 420 -30.72 23.80 -0.79
CA GLU A 420 -31.00 22.36 -0.87
C GLU A 420 -31.63 21.95 -2.21
N THR A 421 -32.38 22.86 -2.85
CA THR A 421 -33.07 22.56 -4.12
C THR A 421 -32.13 22.45 -5.33
N GLN A 422 -30.94 23.05 -5.24
CA GLN A 422 -29.94 23.05 -6.31
C GLN A 422 -28.62 22.38 -5.88
N ASP A 423 -28.57 21.84 -4.66
CA ASP A 423 -27.38 21.30 -4.01
C ASP A 423 -26.13 22.18 -4.25
N SER A 424 -26.26 23.47 -3.90
CA SER A 424 -25.26 24.48 -4.21
C SER A 424 -25.22 25.60 -3.17
N THR A 425 -24.07 26.25 -3.05
CA THR A 425 -23.83 27.40 -2.18
C THR A 425 -23.73 28.66 -3.04
N LEU A 426 -24.57 29.65 -2.73
CA LEU A 426 -24.52 30.98 -3.32
C LEU A 426 -23.65 31.89 -2.44
N PHE A 427 -22.65 32.52 -3.05
CA PHE A 427 -21.77 33.51 -2.45
C PHE A 427 -22.17 34.88 -2.98
N SER A 428 -22.49 35.81 -2.09
CA SER A 428 -22.63 37.21 -2.45
C SER A 428 -21.42 37.98 -1.98
N THR A 429 -20.77 38.70 -2.88
CA THR A 429 -19.53 39.44 -2.61
C THR A 429 -19.67 40.89 -3.06
N LEU A 430 -18.96 41.80 -2.40
CA LEU A 430 -18.97 43.23 -2.70
C LEU A 430 -17.56 43.74 -3.00
N LEU A 431 -17.49 44.68 -3.93
CA LEU A 431 -16.30 45.43 -4.29
C LEU A 431 -16.52 46.91 -3.96
N SER A 432 -15.62 47.51 -3.18
CA SER A 432 -15.56 48.97 -2.99
C SER A 432 -14.48 49.54 -3.91
N ALA A 433 -14.88 49.99 -5.10
CA ALA A 433 -13.97 50.67 -6.03
C ALA A 433 -14.48 52.09 -6.30
N SER A 434 -13.58 53.09 -6.32
CA SER A 434 -13.88 54.37 -6.96
C SER A 434 -13.85 54.14 -8.47
N VAL A 435 -14.94 53.60 -9.03
CA VAL A 435 -15.09 53.49 -10.47
C VAL A 435 -15.24 54.92 -11.01
N ASP A 436 -14.11 55.55 -11.36
CA ASP A 436 -14.08 56.89 -11.96
C ASP A 436 -14.90 56.88 -13.25
N ASP A 437 -16.01 57.62 -13.24
CA ASP A 437 -16.78 58.19 -14.35
C ASP A 437 -16.83 57.46 -15.71
N HIS A 438 -16.74 56.12 -15.71
CA HIS A 438 -17.11 55.31 -16.87
C HIS A 438 -18.63 55.17 -16.85
N THR A 439 -19.27 56.05 -17.61
CA THR A 439 -20.72 56.07 -17.90
C THR A 439 -21.20 54.86 -18.71
N GLY A 440 -20.42 53.79 -18.80
CA GLY A 440 -20.72 52.57 -19.55
C GLY A 440 -21.21 51.44 -18.65
N VAL A 441 -22.23 50.72 -19.15
CA VAL A 441 -22.58 49.36 -18.69
C VAL A 441 -21.29 48.53 -18.68
N VAL A 442 -20.92 47.94 -17.55
CA VAL A 442 -19.80 46.98 -17.49
C VAL A 442 -20.21 45.78 -18.35
N THR A 443 -19.64 45.66 -19.56
CA THR A 443 -20.01 44.61 -20.53
C THR A 443 -19.19 43.33 -20.39
N SER A 444 -17.97 43.42 -19.84
CA SER A 444 -17.12 42.28 -19.53
C SER A 444 -16.25 42.61 -18.32
N PHE A 445 -16.00 41.60 -17.49
CA PHE A 445 -15.03 41.66 -16.41
C PHE A 445 -14.32 40.31 -16.31
N LYS A 446 -13.12 40.35 -15.74
CA LYS A 446 -12.28 39.17 -15.53
C LYS A 446 -12.12 38.96 -14.04
N LEU A 447 -12.45 37.76 -13.56
CA LEU A 447 -12.01 37.35 -12.23
C LEU A 447 -10.55 36.91 -12.33
N MET A 448 -9.75 37.42 -11.40
CA MET A 448 -8.33 37.21 -11.28
C MET A 448 -8.07 36.53 -9.95
N TRP A 449 -7.15 35.56 -9.94
CA TRP A 449 -6.71 34.93 -8.70
C TRP A 449 -5.46 35.66 -8.18
N THR A 450 -5.38 36.02 -6.90
CA THR A 450 -4.27 36.84 -6.36
C THR A 450 -2.89 36.19 -6.54
N SER A 451 -2.86 34.85 -6.52
CA SER A 451 -1.63 34.04 -6.57
C SER A 451 -1.30 33.52 -7.98
N MET A 452 -2.20 33.65 -8.96
CA MET A 452 -2.01 33.19 -10.34
C MET A 452 -2.69 34.14 -11.33
N ASN A 453 -2.03 34.43 -12.46
CA ASN A 453 -2.63 35.16 -13.59
C ASN A 453 -3.67 34.29 -14.34
N LEU A 454 -4.58 33.64 -13.61
CA LEU A 454 -5.73 32.98 -14.19
C LEU A 454 -6.83 34.01 -14.39
N THR A 455 -7.30 34.10 -15.62
CA THR A 455 -8.39 34.96 -16.02
C THR A 455 -9.63 34.12 -16.23
N LEU A 456 -10.66 34.28 -15.41
CA LEU A 456 -11.99 33.73 -15.70
C LEU A 456 -12.75 34.77 -16.53
N LYS A 457 -13.04 34.45 -17.79
CA LYS A 457 -13.88 35.28 -18.66
C LYS A 457 -15.33 34.82 -18.51
N LEU A 458 -16.20 35.73 -18.09
CA LEU A 458 -17.61 35.42 -17.91
C LEU A 458 -18.38 35.74 -19.18
N GLN A 459 -19.14 34.76 -19.67
CA GLN A 459 -20.24 35.03 -20.60
C GLN A 459 -21.48 35.36 -19.78
N LEU A 460 -21.90 36.63 -19.83
CA LEU A 460 -23.22 37.01 -19.33
C LEU A 460 -24.29 36.29 -20.15
N PRO A 461 -25.38 35.80 -19.53
CA PRO A 461 -26.44 35.14 -20.26
C PRO A 461 -27.09 36.13 -21.24
N HIS A 462 -26.84 35.93 -22.53
CA HIS A 462 -27.73 36.44 -23.58
C HIS A 462 -28.98 35.55 -23.62
N ASP A 463 -30.13 36.20 -23.80
CA ASP A 463 -31.48 35.63 -23.83
C ASP A 463 -31.56 34.20 -24.40
N SER A 464 -32.09 33.30 -23.56
CA SER A 464 -32.85 32.09 -23.88
C SER A 464 -32.43 31.27 -25.11
N VAL A 465 -31.76 30.14 -24.86
CA VAL A 465 -32.01 28.91 -25.63
C VAL A 465 -32.23 27.77 -24.64
N VAL A 466 -33.45 27.23 -24.68
CA VAL A 466 -33.81 25.97 -24.04
C VAL A 466 -33.13 24.87 -24.86
N GLU A 467 -32.11 24.22 -24.29
CA GLU A 467 -31.62 22.94 -24.80
C GLU A 467 -32.22 21.80 -23.98
N GLU A 468 -32.76 20.82 -24.71
CA GLU A 468 -33.46 19.66 -24.21
C GLU A 468 -32.56 18.80 -23.33
N GLN A 469 -33.02 18.49 -22.12
CA GLN A 469 -32.53 17.38 -21.33
C GLN A 469 -32.77 16.07 -22.11
N GLN A 470 -31.74 15.53 -22.75
CA GLN A 470 -31.71 14.12 -23.06
C GLN A 470 -31.35 13.35 -21.78
N SER A 471 -32.39 12.78 -21.19
CA SER A 471 -32.27 11.73 -20.19
C SER A 471 -31.59 10.51 -20.80
N THR A 472 -30.30 10.31 -20.54
CA THR A 472 -29.69 8.97 -20.65
C THR A 472 -29.93 8.24 -19.34
N ASP A 473 -31.02 7.50 -19.32
CA ASP A 473 -31.33 6.49 -18.32
C ASP A 473 -30.38 5.30 -18.54
N PHE A 474 -29.21 5.31 -17.88
CA PHE A 474 -28.35 4.13 -17.77
C PHE A 474 -28.79 3.33 -16.56
N SER A 475 -29.76 2.43 -16.79
CA SER A 475 -30.03 1.32 -15.88
C SER A 475 -29.00 0.21 -16.13
N ASP A 476 -27.80 0.34 -15.56
CA ASP A 476 -26.86 -0.78 -15.50
C ASP A 476 -27.32 -1.75 -14.41
N GLN A 477 -28.02 -2.80 -14.84
CA GLN A 477 -28.20 -4.03 -14.06
C GLN A 477 -26.84 -4.73 -13.90
N PRO A 478 -26.54 -5.27 -12.71
CA PRO A 478 -25.27 -5.96 -12.46
C PRO A 478 -25.22 -7.26 -13.25
N SER A 479 -24.32 -7.35 -14.23
CA SER A 479 -23.96 -8.64 -14.81
C SER A 479 -23.04 -9.37 -13.84
N SER A 480 -23.59 -10.39 -13.20
CA SER A 480 -22.85 -11.33 -12.36
C SER A 480 -21.77 -12.04 -13.17
N PHE A 481 -20.64 -12.35 -12.53
CA PHE A 481 -19.63 -13.30 -12.99
C PHE A 481 -20.27 -14.52 -13.67
N PRO A 482 -19.79 -14.98 -14.83
CA PRO A 482 -20.23 -16.26 -15.37
C PRO A 482 -19.66 -17.37 -14.48
N SER A 483 -20.51 -17.90 -13.60
CA SER A 483 -20.32 -19.24 -13.05
C SER A 483 -20.52 -20.20 -14.22
N SER A 484 -19.44 -20.84 -14.68
CA SER A 484 -19.34 -21.67 -15.88
C SER A 484 -19.36 -20.91 -17.22
N ILE A 485 -18.20 -20.90 -17.90
CA ILE A 485 -18.17 -20.77 -19.36
C ILE A 485 -18.48 -22.17 -19.89
N ASP A 486 -19.77 -22.49 -20.01
CA ASP A 486 -20.23 -23.54 -20.90
C ASP A 486 -20.82 -22.89 -22.15
N ASN A 487 -20.10 -23.13 -23.25
CA ASN A 487 -20.43 -22.95 -24.67
C ASN A 487 -21.78 -22.30 -25.02
N GLU A 488 -21.76 -21.01 -25.40
CA GLU A 488 -22.62 -20.54 -26.49
C GLU A 488 -21.86 -19.54 -27.39
N GLY A 489 -21.77 -19.87 -28.69
CA GLY A 489 -21.39 -18.94 -29.75
C GLY A 489 -19.96 -19.04 -30.29
N ILE A 490 -19.49 -20.23 -30.66
CA ILE A 490 -18.25 -20.40 -31.43
C ILE A 490 -18.43 -19.78 -32.83
N THR A 491 -17.96 -18.55 -33.01
CA THR A 491 -17.32 -18.17 -34.28
C THR A 491 -15.89 -18.69 -34.23
N GLY A 492 -15.52 -19.53 -35.20
CA GLY A 492 -14.41 -20.47 -35.15
C GLY A 492 -13.05 -19.90 -34.70
N ASP A 493 -12.28 -20.79 -34.07
CA ASP A 493 -10.81 -20.84 -33.95
C ASP A 493 -10.17 -20.67 -32.54
N SER A 494 -10.92 -20.85 -31.44
CA SER A 494 -10.33 -20.94 -30.08
C SER A 494 -10.40 -22.35 -29.49
N MET A 495 -9.25 -22.96 -29.17
CA MET A 495 -9.18 -24.21 -28.43
C MET A 495 -9.78 -24.05 -27.01
N PRO A 496 -10.46 -25.06 -26.46
CA PRO A 496 -10.87 -25.04 -25.05
C PRO A 496 -9.63 -24.93 -24.14
N LYS A 497 -9.80 -24.52 -22.87
CA LYS A 497 -8.67 -24.26 -21.97
C LYS A 497 -8.89 -24.85 -20.58
N VAL A 498 -7.79 -25.28 -19.96
CA VAL A 498 -7.68 -25.63 -18.54
C VAL A 498 -7.33 -24.37 -17.75
N THR A 499 -7.96 -24.18 -16.60
CA THR A 499 -7.73 -22.99 -15.75
C THR A 499 -6.77 -23.29 -14.62
N LEU A 500 -5.73 -22.47 -14.50
CA LEU A 500 -4.87 -22.35 -13.33
C LEU A 500 -5.15 -21.00 -12.66
N ASP A 501 -5.81 -21.07 -11.51
CA ASP A 501 -6.03 -19.93 -10.63
C ASP A 501 -4.78 -19.73 -9.77
N VAL A 502 -4.18 -18.54 -9.90
CA VAL A 502 -2.98 -18.13 -9.19
C VAL A 502 -3.38 -17.09 -8.15
N TYR A 503 -3.50 -17.54 -6.92
CA TYR A 503 -3.73 -16.66 -5.78
C TYR A 503 -2.41 -16.03 -5.38
N GLY A 504 -2.31 -14.71 -5.43
CA GLY A 504 -1.03 -14.03 -5.27
C GLY A 504 -1.14 -12.63 -4.69
N MET A 505 0.01 -12.14 -4.26
CA MET A 505 0.25 -10.78 -3.80
C MET A 505 1.27 -10.20 -4.79
N SER A 506 0.94 -9.12 -5.50
CA SER A 506 1.73 -8.68 -6.65
C SER A 506 3.16 -8.29 -6.31
N ARG A 507 3.46 -7.93 -5.05
CA ARG A 507 4.80 -7.61 -4.55
C ARG A 507 5.43 -8.74 -3.74
N CYS A 508 4.76 -9.88 -3.57
CA CYS A 508 5.32 -11.02 -2.86
C CYS A 508 6.52 -11.62 -3.65
N PRO A 509 7.70 -11.78 -3.02
CA PRO A 509 8.88 -12.35 -3.68
C PRO A 509 8.63 -13.73 -4.32
N TYR A 510 7.84 -14.59 -3.66
CA TYR A 510 7.49 -15.91 -4.18
C TYR A 510 6.57 -15.84 -5.40
N PHE A 511 5.63 -14.88 -5.42
CA PHE A 511 4.78 -14.64 -6.60
C PHE A 511 5.64 -14.11 -7.76
N SER A 512 6.56 -13.19 -7.45
CA SER A 512 7.54 -12.73 -8.43
C SER A 512 8.36 -13.88 -9.00
N GLN A 513 8.78 -14.83 -8.17
CA GLN A 513 9.55 -15.98 -8.62
C GLN A 513 8.74 -16.88 -9.56
N LEU A 514 7.47 -17.14 -9.24
CA LEU A 514 6.53 -17.87 -10.11
C LEU A 514 6.43 -17.21 -11.50
N VAL A 515 6.23 -15.90 -11.55
CA VAL A 515 6.04 -15.17 -12.81
C VAL A 515 7.35 -15.05 -13.61
N VAL A 516 8.45 -14.67 -12.95
CA VAL A 516 9.75 -14.40 -13.58
C VAL A 516 10.48 -15.68 -13.99
N SER A 517 10.25 -16.80 -13.28
CA SER A 517 10.95 -18.06 -13.50
C SER A 517 10.06 -19.13 -14.13
N ASP A 518 9.04 -19.61 -13.41
CA ASP A 518 8.26 -20.78 -13.84
C ASP A 518 7.39 -20.46 -15.06
N VAL A 519 6.65 -19.34 -15.04
CA VAL A 519 5.83 -18.90 -16.18
C VAL A 519 6.71 -18.54 -17.38
N GLN A 520 7.84 -17.86 -17.17
CA GLN A 520 8.80 -17.57 -18.23
C GLN A 520 9.33 -18.86 -18.89
N TYR A 521 9.71 -19.85 -18.07
CA TYR A 521 10.20 -21.13 -18.58
C TYR A 521 9.09 -21.90 -19.32
N LEU A 522 7.87 -21.94 -18.78
CA LEU A 522 6.69 -22.51 -19.43
C LEU A 522 6.47 -21.92 -20.83
N ILE A 523 6.48 -20.60 -20.96
CA ILE A 523 6.29 -19.91 -22.24
C ILE A 523 7.38 -20.27 -23.24
N SER A 524 8.64 -20.32 -22.79
CA SER A 524 9.78 -20.58 -23.67
C SER A 524 9.94 -22.05 -24.08
N ALA A 525 9.65 -22.99 -23.18
CA ALA A 525 9.93 -24.41 -23.36
C ALA A 525 8.69 -25.20 -23.85
N TYR A 526 7.48 -24.79 -23.48
CA TYR A 526 6.23 -25.53 -23.74
C TYR A 526 5.13 -24.60 -24.32
N PRO A 527 5.34 -23.99 -25.50
CA PRO A 527 4.37 -23.04 -26.06
C PRO A 527 3.00 -23.69 -26.35
N MET A 528 2.95 -24.99 -26.64
CA MET A 528 1.67 -25.68 -26.84
C MET A 528 0.86 -25.80 -25.54
N ALA A 529 1.53 -25.96 -24.39
CA ALA A 529 0.87 -25.94 -23.09
C ALA A 529 0.26 -24.55 -22.81
N THR A 530 0.93 -23.45 -23.20
CA THR A 530 0.38 -22.10 -23.02
C THR A 530 -0.87 -21.79 -23.85
N LYS A 531 -1.16 -22.58 -24.91
CA LYS A 531 -2.37 -22.41 -25.72
C LYS A 531 -3.61 -23.02 -25.06
N ILE A 532 -3.42 -24.05 -24.24
CA ILE A 532 -4.49 -24.77 -23.53
C ILE A 532 -4.55 -24.42 -22.05
N LEU A 533 -3.61 -23.63 -21.54
CA LEU A 533 -3.59 -23.16 -20.17
C LEU A 533 -4.06 -21.70 -20.11
N THR A 534 -4.98 -21.43 -19.20
CA THR A 534 -5.38 -20.08 -18.81
C THR A 534 -4.81 -19.78 -17.44
N LEU A 535 -4.11 -18.64 -17.30
CA LEU A 535 -3.66 -18.13 -16.00
C LEU A 535 -4.62 -17.06 -15.53
N ARG A 536 -5.32 -17.30 -14.41
CA ARG A 536 -6.18 -16.30 -13.79
C ARG A 536 -5.52 -15.80 -12.52
N TYR A 537 -5.39 -14.48 -12.36
CA TYR A 537 -4.83 -13.89 -11.17
C TYR A 537 -5.93 -13.62 -10.14
N MET A 538 -5.70 -14.03 -8.88
CA MET A 538 -6.60 -13.77 -7.76
C MET A 538 -5.80 -13.10 -6.63
N PRO A 539 -5.98 -11.80 -6.38
CA PRO A 539 -5.21 -11.12 -5.35
C PRO A 539 -5.63 -11.56 -3.94
N LEU A 540 -4.67 -11.57 -3.02
CA LEU A 540 -4.93 -11.76 -1.59
C LEU A 540 -5.22 -10.45 -0.85
N SER A 541 -5.18 -9.31 -1.55
CA SER A 541 -5.56 -8.02 -0.99
C SER A 541 -7.01 -8.03 -0.52
N LYS A 542 -7.25 -7.62 0.73
CA LYS A 542 -8.60 -7.53 1.28
C LYS A 542 -9.27 -6.24 0.80
N PRO A 543 -10.48 -6.30 0.23
CA PRO A 543 -11.21 -5.11 -0.18
C PRO A 543 -11.55 -4.19 1.00
N SER A 544 -11.46 -2.89 0.77
CA SER A 544 -11.78 -1.84 1.73
C SER A 544 -12.09 -0.52 1.03
N ILE A 545 -13.29 -0.01 1.27
CA ILE A 545 -13.68 1.33 0.81
C ILE A 545 -12.97 2.46 1.57
N TYR A 546 -12.19 2.14 2.61
CA TYR A 546 -11.55 3.12 3.49
C TYR A 546 -10.09 3.40 3.13
N THR A 547 -9.54 2.73 2.12
CA THR A 547 -8.17 3.02 1.63
C THR A 547 -8.19 3.64 0.25
N VAL A 548 -7.17 4.47 -0.01
CA VAL A 548 -6.89 5.06 -1.32
C VAL A 548 -6.81 4.01 -2.42
N SER A 549 -6.21 2.86 -2.11
CA SER A 549 -6.12 1.79 -3.08
C SER A 549 -7.49 1.12 -3.28
N GLY A 550 -8.35 1.06 -2.28
CA GLY A 550 -9.63 0.32 -2.30
C GLY A 550 -9.57 -1.05 -1.60
N GLY A 551 -8.42 -1.34 -0.99
CA GLY A 551 -8.11 -2.57 -0.26
C GLY A 551 -6.84 -2.44 0.57
N TYR A 552 -6.54 -3.45 1.37
CA TYR A 552 -5.33 -3.57 2.19
C TYR A 552 -4.57 -4.86 1.85
N SER A 553 -3.25 -4.81 1.95
CA SER A 553 -2.38 -5.99 1.87
C SER A 553 -1.26 -5.89 2.92
N SER A 554 -0.61 -7.02 3.20
CA SER A 554 0.57 -7.08 4.09
C SER A 554 1.80 -6.32 3.57
N HIS A 555 1.85 -5.98 2.27
CA HIS A 555 2.94 -5.23 1.63
C HIS A 555 2.57 -3.77 1.30
N GLY A 556 1.45 -3.28 1.84
CA GLY A 556 1.01 -1.88 1.75
C GLY A 556 0.25 -1.52 0.48
N ALA A 557 -0.17 -0.25 0.37
CA ALA A 557 -1.11 0.21 -0.67
C ALA A 557 -0.61 -0.01 -2.11
N ALA A 558 0.69 0.08 -2.35
CA ALA A 558 1.26 -0.16 -3.68
C ALA A 558 1.15 -1.62 -4.16
N GLU A 559 1.07 -2.61 -3.26
CA GLU A 559 0.70 -3.98 -3.65
C GLU A 559 -0.76 -4.03 -4.09
N VAL A 560 -1.65 -3.43 -3.30
CA VAL A 560 -3.08 -3.38 -3.61
C VAL A 560 -3.29 -2.70 -4.97
N THR A 561 -2.60 -1.59 -5.25
CA THR A 561 -2.60 -0.94 -6.56
C THR A 561 -2.13 -1.86 -7.68
N GLY A 562 -1.03 -2.62 -7.47
CA GLY A 562 -0.57 -3.62 -8.43
C GLY A 562 -1.60 -4.73 -8.68
N ASP A 563 -2.24 -5.20 -7.61
CA ASP A 563 -3.30 -6.21 -7.65
C ASP A 563 -4.49 -5.74 -8.48
N TYR A 564 -4.91 -4.48 -8.34
CA TYR A 564 -5.96 -3.91 -9.17
C TYR A 564 -5.60 -3.87 -10.64
N TYR A 565 -4.39 -3.40 -10.97
CA TYR A 565 -3.98 -3.35 -12.36
C TYR A 565 -3.97 -4.73 -13.00
N PHE A 566 -3.55 -5.78 -12.28
CA PHE A 566 -3.65 -7.14 -12.79
C PHE A 566 -5.09 -7.61 -12.95
N LEU A 567 -5.96 -7.34 -11.98
CA LEU A 567 -7.39 -7.66 -12.06
C LEU A 567 -8.07 -7.01 -13.26
N CYS A 568 -7.76 -5.75 -13.55
CA CYS A 568 -8.33 -5.06 -14.69
C CYS A 568 -7.69 -5.55 -16.00
N LEU A 569 -6.35 -5.67 -16.06
CA LEU A 569 -5.61 -6.13 -17.25
C LEU A 569 -6.05 -7.53 -17.71
N GLN A 570 -6.28 -8.45 -16.78
CA GLN A 570 -6.62 -9.83 -17.13
C GLN A 570 -7.92 -9.93 -17.95
N ASN A 571 -8.86 -9.00 -17.72
CA ASN A 571 -10.14 -8.92 -18.43
C ASN A 571 -9.98 -8.52 -19.90
N TYR A 572 -9.03 -7.63 -20.18
CA TYR A 572 -8.76 -7.12 -21.55
C TYR A 572 -7.72 -7.93 -22.31
N THR A 573 -6.93 -8.76 -21.63
CA THR A 573 -5.93 -9.65 -22.26
C THR A 573 -6.46 -11.05 -22.57
N ASN A 574 -7.74 -11.32 -22.28
CA ASN A 574 -8.35 -12.65 -22.37
C ASN A 574 -7.49 -13.73 -21.67
N LEU A 575 -6.94 -13.36 -20.50
CA LEU A 575 -6.11 -14.20 -19.65
C LEU A 575 -4.85 -14.76 -20.34
N ASN A 576 -4.25 -14.01 -21.26
CA ASN A 576 -3.03 -14.40 -21.96
C ASN A 576 -1.80 -14.33 -21.04
N ALA A 577 -1.26 -15.50 -20.69
CA ALA A 577 -0.09 -15.66 -19.82
C ALA A 577 1.14 -14.86 -20.27
N THR A 578 1.37 -14.75 -21.59
CA THR A 578 2.53 -14.07 -22.15
C THR A 578 2.44 -12.56 -21.97
N VAL A 579 1.25 -11.98 -22.17
CA VAL A 579 0.98 -10.55 -21.96
C VAL A 579 1.05 -10.21 -20.49
N MET A 580 0.38 -10.99 -19.63
CA MET A 580 0.40 -10.81 -18.17
C MET A 580 1.83 -10.83 -17.62
N ARG A 581 2.66 -11.79 -18.07
CA ARG A 581 4.07 -11.89 -17.67
C ARG A 581 4.92 -10.71 -18.16
N ASP A 582 4.82 -10.32 -19.43
CA ASP A 582 5.58 -9.16 -19.94
C ASP A 582 5.21 -7.86 -19.25
N TYR A 583 3.91 -7.70 -18.98
CA TYR A 583 3.42 -6.54 -18.26
C TYR A 583 3.92 -6.55 -16.80
N TYR A 584 3.88 -7.71 -16.12
CA TYR A 584 4.49 -7.88 -14.78
C TYR A 584 5.98 -7.53 -14.79
N LEU A 585 6.76 -8.08 -15.73
CA LEU A 585 8.20 -7.81 -15.86
C LEU A 585 8.49 -6.33 -16.13
N CYS A 586 7.62 -5.65 -16.85
CA CYS A 586 7.71 -4.22 -17.07
C CYS A 586 7.39 -3.43 -15.78
N MET A 587 6.38 -3.85 -15.02
CA MET A 587 5.94 -3.16 -13.80
C MET A 587 6.91 -3.31 -12.62
N TYR A 588 7.57 -4.46 -12.46
CA TYR A 588 8.43 -4.74 -11.30
C TYR A 588 9.93 -4.83 -11.66
N GLY A 589 10.26 -5.01 -12.93
CA GLY A 589 11.63 -5.23 -13.40
C GLY A 589 12.22 -6.58 -12.95
N ALA A 590 13.44 -6.89 -13.40
CA ALA A 590 14.15 -8.13 -13.03
C ALA A 590 14.67 -8.16 -11.57
N LYS A 591 14.52 -7.06 -10.82
CA LYS A 591 14.95 -6.91 -9.43
C LYS A 591 13.80 -6.55 -8.47
N ALA A 592 12.54 -6.69 -8.90
CA ALA A 592 11.37 -6.33 -8.09
C ALA A 592 11.54 -4.99 -7.37
N SER A 593 11.91 -3.92 -8.10
CA SER A 593 12.06 -2.59 -7.50
C SER A 593 10.68 -2.12 -7.05
N VAL A 594 10.43 -2.31 -5.76
CA VAL A 594 9.10 -2.44 -5.13
C VAL A 594 8.31 -1.12 -5.03
N SER A 595 8.92 0.01 -5.39
CA SER A 595 8.40 1.37 -5.15
C SER A 595 7.81 2.07 -6.38
N GLY A 596 7.77 1.46 -7.58
CA GLY A 596 7.44 2.18 -8.83
C GLY A 596 6.15 1.79 -9.55
N VAL A 597 5.24 1.01 -8.93
CA VAL A 597 4.15 0.31 -9.64
C VAL A 597 3.25 1.27 -10.46
N PRO A 598 2.69 2.36 -9.92
CA PRO A 598 1.81 3.24 -10.69
C PRO A 598 2.52 4.06 -11.78
N TYR A 599 3.79 4.43 -11.56
CA TYR A 599 4.62 5.07 -12.58
C TYR A 599 4.98 4.09 -13.72
N ASN A 600 5.22 2.83 -13.37
CA ASN A 600 5.51 1.81 -14.38
C ASN A 600 4.26 1.46 -15.18
N VAL A 601 3.04 1.56 -14.64
CA VAL A 601 1.79 1.31 -15.39
C VAL A 601 1.71 2.16 -16.64
N THR A 602 1.85 3.48 -16.54
CA THR A 602 1.79 4.38 -17.71
C THR A 602 2.87 4.04 -18.75
N ARG A 603 4.10 3.76 -18.29
CA ARG A 603 5.22 3.33 -19.14
C ARG A 603 4.94 1.97 -19.79
N CYS A 604 4.37 1.03 -19.06
CA CYS A 604 4.12 -0.34 -19.50
C CYS A 604 2.92 -0.44 -20.42
N ASN A 605 1.89 0.39 -20.22
CA ASN A 605 0.82 0.58 -21.19
C ASN A 605 1.38 0.99 -22.55
N MET A 606 2.27 1.97 -22.58
CA MET A 606 2.92 2.40 -23.83
C MET A 606 3.82 1.31 -24.42
N LYS A 607 4.72 0.73 -23.61
CA LYS A 607 5.76 -0.17 -24.11
C LYS A 607 5.26 -1.59 -24.41
N VAL A 608 4.44 -2.15 -23.54
CA VAL A 608 3.98 -3.53 -23.63
C VAL A 608 2.65 -3.56 -24.39
N LEU A 609 1.62 -2.89 -23.89
CA LEU A 609 0.28 -3.02 -24.49
C LEU A 609 0.23 -2.41 -25.90
N ARG A 610 0.67 -1.15 -26.06
CA ARG A 610 0.63 -0.49 -27.38
C ARG A 610 1.72 -0.98 -28.33
N GLN A 611 3.00 -0.84 -27.94
CA GLN A 611 4.11 -1.08 -28.87
C GLN A 611 4.37 -2.57 -29.15
N GLN A 612 4.18 -3.45 -28.16
CA GLN A 612 4.49 -4.87 -28.32
C GLN A 612 3.26 -5.70 -28.72
N TYR A 613 2.08 -5.37 -28.19
CA TYR A 613 0.85 -6.16 -28.38
C TYR A 613 -0.26 -5.43 -29.14
N ASN A 614 -0.03 -4.21 -29.64
CA ASN A 614 -0.96 -3.44 -30.48
C ASN A 614 -2.36 -3.18 -29.88
N PHE A 615 -2.46 -3.01 -28.56
CA PHE A 615 -3.69 -2.56 -27.91
C PHE A 615 -4.04 -1.14 -28.38
N THR A 616 -5.32 -0.87 -28.59
CA THR A 616 -5.81 0.45 -29.03
C THR A 616 -5.80 1.48 -27.89
N ASP A 617 -5.94 2.76 -28.24
CA ASP A 617 -6.11 3.83 -27.24
C ASP A 617 -7.33 3.58 -26.35
N ASP A 618 -8.43 3.08 -26.93
CA ASP A 618 -9.65 2.74 -26.21
C ASP A 618 -9.44 1.52 -25.29
N ASP A 619 -8.71 0.49 -25.72
CA ASP A 619 -8.39 -0.66 -24.86
C ASP A 619 -7.56 -0.22 -23.64
N VAL A 620 -6.53 0.60 -23.85
CA VAL A 620 -5.70 1.13 -22.77
C VAL A 620 -6.50 2.07 -21.87
N LYS A 621 -7.35 2.93 -22.45
CA LYS A 621 -8.24 3.81 -21.70
C LYS A 621 -9.20 2.99 -20.84
N ASN A 622 -9.78 1.90 -21.36
CA ASN A 622 -10.69 1.02 -20.62
C ASN A 622 -9.99 0.25 -19.50
N ILE A 623 -8.75 -0.22 -19.71
CA ILE A 623 -7.92 -0.82 -18.65
C ILE A 623 -7.63 0.20 -17.54
N MET A 624 -7.34 1.45 -17.92
CA MET A 624 -7.02 2.53 -16.99
C MET A 624 -8.24 3.17 -16.33
N SER A 625 -9.40 3.13 -16.99
CA SER A 625 -10.69 3.63 -16.50
C SER A 625 -11.47 2.56 -15.74
N CYS A 626 -10.81 1.47 -15.33
CA CYS A 626 -11.32 0.53 -14.36
C CYS A 626 -11.49 1.30 -13.04
N SER A 627 -12.64 1.96 -12.88
CA SER A 627 -12.94 2.88 -11.78
C SER A 627 -12.72 2.21 -10.41
N HIS A 628 -12.42 2.99 -9.37
CA HIS A 628 -12.37 2.47 -7.98
C HIS A 628 -13.58 1.61 -7.64
N SER A 629 -14.79 1.99 -8.10
CA SER A 629 -16.00 1.19 -7.88
C SER A 629 -15.94 -0.20 -8.53
N ARG A 630 -15.53 -0.31 -9.80
CA ARG A 630 -15.44 -1.60 -10.50
C ARG A 630 -14.26 -2.43 -10.02
N ALA A 631 -13.13 -1.79 -9.74
CA ALA A 631 -11.95 -2.42 -9.19
C ALA A 631 -12.24 -3.01 -7.79
N ASN A 632 -12.94 -2.26 -6.93
CA ASN A 632 -13.40 -2.72 -5.62
C ASN A 632 -14.40 -3.86 -5.74
N GLU A 633 -15.29 -3.84 -6.72
CA GLU A 633 -16.20 -4.95 -6.98
C GLU A 633 -15.44 -6.22 -7.36
N LEU A 634 -14.49 -6.13 -8.29
CA LEU A 634 -13.63 -7.24 -8.71
C LEU A 634 -12.78 -7.78 -7.55
N LEU A 635 -12.24 -6.90 -6.72
CA LEU A 635 -11.48 -7.29 -5.54
C LEU A 635 -12.38 -7.98 -4.50
N ASN A 636 -13.58 -7.46 -4.24
CA ASN A 636 -14.58 -8.11 -3.36
C ASN A 636 -14.97 -9.51 -3.86
N GLN A 637 -15.21 -9.65 -5.16
CA GLN A 637 -15.58 -10.91 -5.78
C GLN A 637 -14.44 -11.94 -5.67
N THR A 638 -13.21 -11.55 -6.02
CA THR A 638 -12.05 -12.44 -5.95
C THR A 638 -11.67 -12.80 -4.51
N PHE A 639 -11.77 -11.86 -3.56
CA PHE A 639 -11.50 -12.13 -2.15
C PHE A 639 -12.50 -13.11 -1.51
N SER A 640 -13.72 -13.22 -2.03
CA SER A 640 -14.67 -14.24 -1.57
C SER A 640 -14.17 -15.67 -1.86
N TYR A 641 -13.45 -15.88 -2.96
CA TYR A 641 -12.80 -17.16 -3.26
C TYR A 641 -11.59 -17.40 -2.36
N VAL A 642 -10.84 -16.36 -2.00
CA VAL A 642 -9.75 -16.44 -1.00
C VAL A 642 -10.30 -16.98 0.32
N LEU A 643 -11.42 -16.44 0.81
CA LEU A 643 -12.06 -16.91 2.03
C LEU A 643 -12.59 -18.35 1.90
N THR A 644 -13.27 -18.64 0.78
CA THR A 644 -13.88 -19.96 0.53
C THR A 644 -12.85 -21.07 0.44
N ASN A 645 -11.79 -20.85 -0.34
CA ASN A 645 -10.68 -21.79 -0.53
C ASN A 645 -9.62 -21.66 0.57
N ARG A 646 -9.83 -20.74 1.51
CA ARG A 646 -8.97 -20.50 2.66
C ARG A 646 -7.52 -20.21 2.25
N VAL A 647 -7.34 -19.39 1.24
CA VAL A 647 -5.99 -19.12 0.72
C VAL A 647 -5.26 -18.14 1.64
N GLY A 648 -4.19 -18.60 2.29
CA GLY A 648 -3.41 -17.82 3.25
C GLY A 648 -2.01 -17.40 2.77
N PHE A 649 -1.59 -17.83 1.57
CA PHE A 649 -0.22 -17.63 1.10
C PHE A 649 -0.13 -17.32 -0.40
N SER A 650 0.92 -16.59 -0.76
CA SER A 650 1.20 -16.18 -2.14
C SER A 650 2.54 -16.78 -2.60
N PRO A 651 2.60 -17.48 -3.75
CA PRO A 651 1.47 -17.90 -4.56
C PRO A 651 0.81 -19.18 -4.03
N THR A 652 -0.52 -19.27 -4.10
CA THR A 652 -1.25 -20.55 -4.00
C THR A 652 -1.86 -20.88 -5.36
N LEU A 653 -1.73 -22.13 -5.79
CA LEU A 653 -2.13 -22.56 -7.13
C LEU A 653 -3.31 -23.52 -7.05
N TYR A 654 -4.36 -23.24 -7.81
CA TYR A 654 -5.50 -24.13 -7.97
C TYR A 654 -5.66 -24.49 -9.44
N LEU A 655 -5.61 -25.78 -9.75
CA LEU A 655 -5.80 -26.30 -11.10
C LEU A 655 -7.20 -26.93 -11.16
N GLU A 656 -8.12 -26.32 -11.92
CA GLU A 656 -9.53 -26.76 -12.00
C GLU A 656 -10.23 -26.92 -10.63
N ASN A 657 -9.94 -26.02 -9.70
CA ASN A 657 -10.41 -26.01 -8.30
C ASN A 657 -9.76 -27.03 -7.35
N GLU A 658 -8.73 -27.76 -7.80
CA GLU A 658 -7.92 -28.61 -6.92
C GLU A 658 -6.60 -27.90 -6.55
N LEU A 659 -6.23 -27.95 -5.27
CA LEU A 659 -4.97 -27.38 -4.80
C LEU A 659 -3.79 -28.09 -5.47
N PHE A 660 -2.91 -27.31 -6.10
CA PHE A 660 -1.77 -27.82 -6.86
C PHE A 660 -0.44 -27.34 -6.26
N CYS A 661 0.50 -28.26 -6.04
CA CYS A 661 1.84 -27.93 -5.57
C CYS A 661 2.87 -28.18 -6.69
N LEU A 662 3.69 -27.18 -7.04
CA LEU A 662 4.72 -27.31 -8.10
C LEU A 662 5.78 -28.40 -7.82
N SER A 663 6.04 -28.67 -6.53
CA SER A 663 7.04 -29.65 -6.06
C SER A 663 6.40 -30.95 -5.54
N GLY A 664 5.13 -31.23 -5.84
CA GLY A 664 4.48 -32.53 -5.63
C GLY A 664 4.18 -32.98 -4.20
N ILE A 665 4.76 -32.36 -3.15
CA ILE A 665 4.53 -32.78 -1.75
C ILE A 665 4.36 -31.57 -0.79
N LYS A 666 4.93 -30.40 -1.09
CA LYS A 666 4.75 -29.17 -0.28
C LYS A 666 4.17 -28.05 -1.15
N CYS A 667 3.02 -27.52 -0.71
CA CYS A 667 2.34 -26.40 -1.36
C CYS A 667 2.89 -25.02 -0.95
N LEU A 668 3.79 -24.99 0.04
CA LEU A 668 4.66 -23.84 0.23
C LEU A 668 5.63 -23.76 -0.95
N TYR A 669 5.74 -22.57 -1.55
CA TYR A 669 6.75 -22.29 -2.57
C TYR A 669 8.13 -22.33 -1.88
N ASP A 670 8.66 -23.53 -1.71
CA ASP A 670 9.98 -23.78 -1.15
C ASP A 670 11.01 -23.67 -2.27
N ASP A 671 11.97 -22.77 -2.09
CA ASP A 671 13.13 -22.59 -2.99
C ASP A 671 14.07 -23.83 -2.95
N SER A 672 13.80 -24.77 -2.04
CA SER A 672 14.59 -25.98 -1.85
C SER A 672 14.06 -27.18 -2.67
N SER A 673 14.91 -27.60 -3.62
CA SER A 673 15.08 -28.97 -4.17
C SER A 673 14.38 -29.44 -5.46
N ALA A 674 13.39 -28.76 -6.03
CA ALA A 674 12.94 -29.09 -7.40
C ALA A 674 13.60 -28.16 -8.43
N HIS A 675 14.44 -28.70 -9.32
CA HIS A 675 14.97 -27.95 -10.46
C HIS A 675 13.81 -27.29 -11.22
N LEU A 676 13.95 -26.02 -11.62
CA LEU A 676 12.94 -25.23 -12.37
C LEU A 676 12.26 -26.05 -13.49
N GLU A 677 13.07 -26.83 -14.21
CA GLU A 677 12.60 -27.74 -15.27
C GLU A 677 11.59 -28.77 -14.77
N THR A 678 11.85 -29.40 -13.62
CA THR A 678 10.96 -30.40 -13.01
C THR A 678 9.64 -29.78 -12.57
N ARG A 679 9.67 -28.60 -11.94
CA ARG A 679 8.44 -27.91 -11.49
C ARG A 679 7.51 -27.58 -12.66
N VAL A 680 8.08 -27.02 -13.73
CA VAL A 680 7.29 -26.67 -14.91
C VAL A 680 6.85 -27.91 -15.68
N ALA A 681 7.68 -28.94 -15.76
CA ALA A 681 7.30 -30.22 -16.37
C ALA A 681 6.10 -30.85 -15.65
N ASN A 682 6.11 -30.87 -14.31
CA ASN A 682 4.99 -31.37 -13.51
C ASN A 682 3.68 -30.60 -13.80
N LEU A 683 3.77 -29.26 -13.87
CA LEU A 683 2.61 -28.43 -14.24
C LEU A 683 2.10 -28.79 -15.64
N VAL A 684 2.99 -28.87 -16.63
CA VAL A 684 2.63 -29.21 -18.01
C VAL A 684 1.99 -30.59 -18.10
N GLU A 685 2.59 -31.61 -17.48
CA GLU A 685 2.05 -32.97 -17.47
C GLU A 685 0.65 -33.02 -16.87
N THR A 686 0.44 -32.35 -15.74
CA THR A 686 -0.86 -32.32 -15.06
C THR A 686 -1.91 -31.59 -15.90
N VAL A 687 -1.58 -30.42 -16.45
CA VAL A 687 -2.46 -29.65 -17.35
C VAL A 687 -2.84 -30.49 -18.59
N CYS A 688 -1.85 -31.13 -19.21
CA CYS A 688 -2.04 -32.00 -20.37
C CYS A 688 -2.95 -33.19 -20.04
N SER A 689 -2.75 -33.83 -18.89
CA SER A 689 -3.56 -34.95 -18.43
C SER A 689 -5.02 -34.55 -18.21
N ILE A 690 -5.26 -33.43 -17.52
CA ILE A 690 -6.60 -32.88 -17.30
C ILE A 690 -7.27 -32.54 -18.64
N TYR A 691 -6.55 -31.87 -19.54
CA TYR A 691 -7.06 -31.50 -20.86
C TYR A 691 -7.44 -32.75 -21.66
N GLN A 692 -6.57 -33.77 -21.70
CA GLN A 692 -6.83 -35.03 -22.38
C GLN A 692 -8.06 -35.73 -21.80
N GLY A 693 -8.19 -35.75 -20.47
CA GLY A 693 -9.34 -36.33 -19.79
C GLY A 693 -10.66 -35.62 -20.10
N LYS A 694 -10.64 -34.29 -20.25
CA LYS A 694 -11.84 -33.50 -20.57
C LYS A 694 -12.21 -33.50 -22.05
N TYR A 695 -11.22 -33.46 -22.96
CA TYR A 695 -11.45 -33.10 -24.37
C TYR A 695 -10.91 -34.10 -25.41
N GLY A 696 -10.21 -35.18 -25.01
CA GLY A 696 -9.69 -36.20 -25.92
C GLY A 696 -8.24 -35.99 -26.39
N GLU A 697 -7.85 -36.51 -27.57
CA GLU A 697 -6.46 -36.47 -28.06
C GLU A 697 -5.98 -35.05 -28.40
N TYR A 698 -4.74 -34.72 -28.00
CA TYR A 698 -4.13 -33.40 -28.18
C TYR A 698 -2.68 -33.49 -28.70
N PRO A 699 -2.21 -32.53 -29.53
CA PRO A 699 -0.83 -32.46 -30.02
C PRO A 699 0.18 -32.19 -28.90
N ASN A 700 0.94 -33.23 -28.53
CA ASN A 700 2.26 -33.19 -27.90
C ASN A 700 2.55 -31.96 -26.99
N CYS A 701 1.67 -31.64 -26.03
CA CYS A 701 1.82 -30.44 -25.19
C CYS A 701 2.97 -30.57 -24.18
N THR A 702 3.37 -31.81 -23.88
CA THR A 702 4.60 -32.13 -23.13
C THR A 702 5.86 -32.03 -23.99
N GLN A 703 5.74 -31.78 -25.30
CA GLN A 703 6.91 -31.62 -26.17
C GLN A 703 7.63 -30.32 -25.84
N LYS A 704 8.81 -30.49 -25.23
CA LYS A 704 9.77 -29.42 -25.03
C LYS A 704 10.30 -28.95 -26.38
N LEU A 705 10.26 -27.65 -26.65
CA LEU A 705 11.04 -27.07 -27.74
C LEU A 705 12.53 -27.30 -27.43
N ALA A 706 13.25 -27.96 -28.33
CA ALA A 706 14.71 -27.93 -28.27
C ALA A 706 15.14 -26.46 -28.37
N THR A 707 16.00 -25.99 -27.48
CA THR A 707 16.63 -24.66 -27.61
C THR A 707 17.44 -24.63 -28.90
N THR A 708 16.82 -24.27 -30.02
CA THR A 708 17.50 -24.03 -31.29
C THR A 708 18.20 -22.68 -31.21
N ALA A 709 19.36 -22.65 -30.58
CA ALA A 709 20.43 -21.81 -31.09
C ALA A 709 21.11 -22.63 -32.19
N GLN A 710 20.66 -22.47 -33.44
CA GLN A 710 21.42 -22.97 -34.59
C GLN A 710 22.14 -21.76 -35.19
N CYS A 711 23.42 -21.62 -34.86
CA CYS A 711 24.28 -20.66 -35.53
C CYS A 711 24.58 -21.14 -36.97
N PRO A 712 24.80 -20.23 -37.94
CA PRO A 712 25.28 -20.58 -39.28
C PRO A 712 26.52 -21.47 -39.20
N THR A 713 26.78 -22.28 -40.23
CA THR A 713 27.77 -23.40 -40.25
C THR A 713 29.23 -23.05 -39.88
N ASP A 714 29.56 -21.77 -39.67
CA ASP A 714 30.90 -21.27 -39.34
C ASP A 714 30.99 -20.55 -37.97
N GLU A 715 29.93 -20.61 -37.16
CA GLU A 715 29.84 -19.95 -35.85
C GLU A 715 29.49 -20.95 -34.72
N ILE A 716 30.01 -20.69 -33.51
CA ILE A 716 29.72 -21.47 -32.30
C ILE A 716 29.04 -20.60 -31.23
N ILE A 717 28.19 -21.23 -30.43
CA ILE A 717 27.41 -20.56 -29.39
C ILE A 717 28.30 -20.28 -28.18
N VAL A 718 28.32 -19.03 -27.72
CA VAL A 718 28.87 -18.64 -26.41
C VAL A 718 27.81 -17.82 -25.69
N GLY A 719 27.24 -18.37 -24.61
CA GLY A 719 26.09 -17.78 -23.93
C GLY A 719 24.85 -17.73 -24.83
N SER A 720 24.26 -16.54 -25.01
CA SER A 720 23.08 -16.30 -25.85
C SER A 720 23.41 -15.71 -27.23
N THR A 721 24.68 -15.76 -27.68
CA THR A 721 25.15 -15.14 -28.95
C THR A 721 25.98 -16.09 -29.79
N CYS A 722 25.87 -16.00 -31.13
CA CYS A 722 26.70 -16.73 -32.09
C CYS A 722 28.00 -15.95 -32.37
N VAL A 723 29.16 -16.64 -32.35
CA VAL A 723 30.47 -16.01 -32.56
C VAL A 723 31.33 -16.81 -33.55
N MET A 724 31.99 -16.11 -34.46
CA MET A 724 32.91 -16.67 -35.47
C MET A 724 34.12 -17.37 -34.83
N GLN A 725 34.36 -18.62 -35.25
CA GLN A 725 35.35 -19.54 -34.67
C GLN A 725 36.80 -18.99 -34.64
N LYS A 726 37.15 -18.05 -35.53
CA LYS A 726 38.50 -17.44 -35.59
C LYS A 726 38.77 -16.35 -34.54
N SER A 727 37.74 -15.72 -33.98
CA SER A 727 37.89 -14.62 -33.02
C SER A 727 38.27 -15.10 -31.61
N ILE A 728 37.97 -16.36 -31.29
CA ILE A 728 38.15 -16.94 -29.94
C ILE A 728 39.62 -17.29 -29.67
N VAL A 729 40.41 -17.71 -30.66
CA VAL A 729 41.81 -18.13 -30.44
C VAL A 729 42.70 -16.94 -30.03
N ILE A 730 42.41 -15.75 -30.54
CA ILE A 730 43.17 -14.52 -30.21
C ILE A 730 42.69 -13.91 -28.89
N ALA A 731 41.39 -13.96 -28.60
CA ALA A 731 40.83 -13.42 -27.36
C ALA A 731 41.12 -14.30 -26.13
N VAL A 732 41.02 -15.63 -26.25
CA VAL A 732 41.27 -16.57 -25.14
C VAL A 732 42.76 -16.58 -24.75
N SER A 733 43.67 -16.43 -25.72
CA SER A 733 45.11 -16.35 -25.42
C SER A 733 45.47 -15.05 -24.68
N ALA A 734 44.89 -13.91 -25.07
CA ALA A 734 45.10 -12.64 -24.36
C ALA A 734 44.46 -12.63 -22.95
N CYS A 735 43.24 -13.18 -22.82
CA CYS A 735 42.51 -13.21 -21.55
C CYS A 735 43.12 -14.19 -20.54
N CYS A 736 43.62 -15.36 -20.99
CA CYS A 736 44.34 -16.29 -20.14
C CYS A 736 45.66 -15.70 -19.60
N ILE A 737 46.40 -14.94 -20.42
CA ILE A 737 47.62 -14.25 -19.99
C ILE A 737 47.28 -13.14 -18.96
N ALA A 738 46.22 -12.38 -19.19
CA ALA A 738 45.76 -11.35 -18.25
C ALA A 738 45.26 -11.95 -16.92
N PHE A 739 44.54 -13.08 -16.96
CA PHE A 739 44.07 -13.78 -15.77
C PHE A 739 45.22 -14.37 -14.97
N LEU A 740 46.21 -15.00 -15.64
CA LEU A 740 47.42 -15.49 -14.98
C LEU A 740 48.22 -14.35 -14.32
N LEU A 741 48.35 -13.19 -14.98
CA LEU A 741 48.99 -12.02 -14.39
C LEU A 741 48.22 -11.48 -13.17
N CYS A 742 46.89 -11.39 -13.24
CA CYS A 742 46.05 -10.96 -12.12
C CYS A 742 46.12 -11.93 -10.94
N LEU A 743 46.19 -13.23 -11.20
CA LEU A 743 46.26 -14.26 -10.18
C LEU A 743 47.64 -14.26 -9.50
N VAL A 744 48.72 -14.05 -10.25
CA VAL A 744 50.07 -13.85 -9.68
C VAL A 744 50.13 -12.58 -8.83
N VAL A 745 49.59 -11.45 -9.30
CA VAL A 745 49.53 -10.20 -8.53
C VAL A 745 48.69 -10.38 -7.26
N SER A 746 47.54 -11.05 -7.36
CA SER A 746 46.67 -11.32 -6.21
C SER A 746 47.33 -12.25 -5.19
N LEU A 747 48.08 -13.26 -5.64
CA LEU A 747 48.86 -14.13 -4.75
C LEU A 747 50.03 -13.38 -4.11
N MET A 748 50.69 -12.46 -4.81
CA MET A 748 51.73 -11.61 -4.23
C MET A 748 51.16 -10.63 -3.20
N ILE A 749 50.00 -10.03 -3.48
CA ILE A 749 49.28 -9.17 -2.54
C ILE A 749 48.82 -9.98 -1.32
N TYR A 750 48.23 -11.17 -1.54
CA TYR A 750 47.81 -12.06 -0.46
C TYR A 750 48.99 -12.50 0.42
N SER A 751 50.13 -12.86 -0.20
CA SER A 751 51.36 -13.18 0.51
C SER A 751 51.85 -11.99 1.34
N SER A 752 51.86 -10.78 0.77
CA SER A 752 52.28 -9.56 1.47
C SER A 752 51.32 -9.18 2.61
N ILE A 753 49.99 -9.35 2.42
CA ILE A 753 48.98 -9.13 3.46
C ILE A 753 49.11 -10.18 4.57
N LYS A 754 49.34 -11.44 4.22
CA LYS A 754 49.57 -12.52 5.19
C LYS A 754 50.84 -12.28 6.00
N GLU A 755 51.91 -11.81 5.38
CA GLU A 755 53.16 -11.45 6.06
C GLU A 755 52.97 -10.21 6.97
N ARG A 756 52.22 -9.20 6.52
CA ARG A 756 51.86 -8.03 7.35
C ARG A 756 50.94 -8.41 8.52
N ARG A 757 49.97 -9.31 8.33
CA ARG A 757 49.09 -9.82 9.40
C ARG A 757 49.86 -10.66 10.40
N ALA A 758 50.82 -11.48 9.97
CA ALA A 758 51.71 -12.22 10.86
C ALA A 758 52.60 -11.30 11.71
N LYS A 759 53.15 -10.23 11.09
CA LYS A 759 53.91 -9.19 11.81
C LYS A 759 53.02 -8.39 12.79
N SER A 760 51.78 -8.08 12.41
CA SER A 760 50.79 -7.39 13.25
C SER A 760 50.30 -8.24 14.43
N GLN A 761 50.06 -9.54 14.24
CA GLN A 761 49.68 -10.46 15.32
C GLN A 761 50.84 -10.69 16.30
N SER A 762 52.09 -10.78 15.80
CA SER A 762 53.29 -10.84 16.66
C SER A 762 53.46 -9.56 17.49
N GLN A 763 53.21 -8.37 16.92
CA GLN A 763 53.25 -7.11 17.65
C GLN A 763 52.10 -6.97 18.66
N ARG A 764 50.88 -7.42 18.33
CA ARG A 764 49.73 -7.43 19.26
C ARG A 764 49.90 -8.43 20.41
N GLY A 765 50.54 -9.58 20.15
CA GLY A 765 50.92 -10.53 21.20
C GLY A 765 51.92 -9.90 22.17
N ALA A 766 52.99 -9.29 21.66
CA ALA A 766 53.99 -8.60 22.49
C ALA A 766 53.42 -7.40 23.27
N HIS A 767 52.40 -6.72 22.73
CA HIS A 767 51.70 -5.64 23.45
C HIS A 767 50.78 -6.18 24.54
N ARG A 768 50.09 -7.30 24.30
CA ARG A 768 49.23 -7.95 25.29
C ARG A 768 50.05 -8.53 26.43
N ASP A 769 51.19 -9.16 26.14
CA ASP A 769 52.11 -9.68 27.15
C ASP A 769 52.75 -8.55 27.98
N LYS A 770 52.98 -7.37 27.38
CA LYS A 770 53.42 -6.17 28.12
C LYS A 770 52.31 -5.57 29.00
N ILE A 771 51.06 -5.59 28.55
CA ILE A 771 49.91 -5.10 29.32
C ILE A 771 49.63 -6.05 30.49
N ASP A 772 49.67 -7.37 30.26
CA ASP A 772 49.47 -8.37 31.32
C ASP A 772 50.64 -8.37 32.34
N ALA A 773 51.87 -8.05 31.91
CA ALA A 773 53.00 -7.81 32.82
C ALA A 773 52.84 -6.52 33.65
N LEU A 774 52.25 -5.46 33.09
CA LEU A 774 51.98 -4.21 33.83
C LEU A 774 50.78 -4.33 34.78
N LEU A 775 49.83 -5.24 34.51
CA LEU A 775 48.67 -5.51 35.37
C LEU A 775 48.99 -6.47 36.52
N THR A 776 50.16 -7.12 36.51
CA THR A 776 50.60 -8.06 37.56
C THR A 776 51.63 -7.47 38.54
N ASP A 777 52.28 -6.35 38.19
CA ASP A 777 53.10 -5.58 39.12
C ASP A 777 52.21 -4.59 39.91
N ASN A 778 51.77 -5.04 41.08
CA ASN A 778 51.31 -4.17 42.16
C ASN A 778 52.50 -3.34 42.65
N ASP A 779 52.71 -2.15 42.09
CA ASP A 779 53.39 -1.09 42.83
C ASP A 779 52.79 0.28 42.50
N GLU A 780 52.35 0.95 43.56
CA GLU A 780 51.79 2.28 43.57
C GLU A 780 52.83 3.30 43.09
N SER A 781 52.73 3.77 41.83
CA SER A 781 52.95 5.16 41.41
C SER A 781 53.27 5.25 39.91
N ALA A 782 52.35 5.82 39.12
CA ALA A 782 52.69 6.76 38.05
C ALA A 782 51.40 7.25 37.35
N SER A 783 51.06 8.50 37.62
CA SER A 783 50.25 9.34 36.74
C SER A 783 51.07 9.74 35.53
N ASP A 784 50.77 9.20 34.34
CA ASP A 784 51.26 9.75 33.06
C ASP A 784 50.09 9.88 32.07
N PRO A 785 49.67 11.10 31.68
CA PRO A 785 48.50 11.32 30.82
C PRO A 785 48.72 11.00 29.33
N GLU A 786 49.94 10.69 28.87
CA GLU A 786 50.19 10.35 27.46
C GLU A 786 49.96 8.87 27.12
N LEU A 787 49.47 8.04 28.07
CA LEU A 787 49.28 6.60 27.88
C LEU A 787 47.82 6.10 27.95
N ILE A 788 46.83 7.00 28.00
CA ILE A 788 45.41 6.70 27.72
C ILE A 788 45.14 7.04 26.25
#